data_AF-A0A091QYW8-F1
#
_entry.id   AF-A0A091QYW8-F1
#
_cell.length_a   1.000
_cell.length_b   1.000
_cell.length_c   1.000
_cell.angle_alpha   90.00
_cell.angle_beta   90.00
_cell.angle_gamma   90.00
#
_symmetry.space_group_name_H-M   'P 1'
#
loop_
_entity.id
_entity.type
_entity.pdbx_description
1 polymer ?
#
loop_
_entity_poly.entity_id
_entity_poly.type
_entity_poly.pdbx_seq_one_letter_code
_entity_poly.pdbx_strand_id
1 'polypeptide(L)'
;CLQKPDLASDTKDKEYKPHDIPQRQSVQPSESCPPARRAKRLRAEATNIKTESDAPEARTHNLRRRMGCAPPKCESEKEIHSTVKLPEKKEQAGEPEKDKSKVRSKKPTNAVDLYVCLLCGSGNDEDRLLLCDGCDDSYHTFCLIPPLHDVPKGDWRCPQCLAQECNKPQEAFGFEQAARDYTLRTFGEMADAFKSDYFNMPVHMVPTELVEKEFWRLVSTIEEDVTVEYGADIASKEFGSGFPVRGGKFKVRPDEEEYLDSGWNLNNMPVMEQSVLAHITADICGMKLPWLYVGMCFSSFCWHIEDHWSYSINYLHWGEPKTWYGAPGYAAEQLEDVMKKLAPELFESQPDLLHQLVTIMNPNTLMAHGVPVYRTNQCAGEFVITFPRAYHSGFNQGFNFAEAVNFCTVDWLPLGRQCVEHYRLLHRYCVFSHDEMICKMASKADVLDVVVASMVQKDMAIMIEDETMLREKVDKLGVTDSERVAFELFPDDERQCLKCKTTCFMSAVYCPCKPGLLVCLYHVEDLCSCPTYKYKLGYRYTLEELYPMMNALKMRAESYNEWASNVNEALEAKINNKKSLISFKALIEESEIKKFPDNDLLRHLRLVTQDADKCASVAQQLLNGKRQTRYRSGGGKCPNQLTVDELRLFVRQLYALPCLLSQTPLLKDLLDRVEAFQQQSERLLSEEMPSAAELQELLDVSFDFDVDLPQLGELRTRLEQARWLEEVQLASSEQNSLTLDDMRRLIDSGVGLAPYPAVEKAMAKLQELLTVSEHWDDKARNLIKAR
;
A
#
# COMPACT_ATOMS: atom_id res chain seq x y z
N CYS A 1 11.68 -27.04 5.93
CA CYS A 1 10.90 -27.59 4.81
C CYS A 1 9.50 -26.98 4.83
N LEU A 2 9.18 -26.11 3.88
CA LEU A 2 7.83 -25.59 3.67
C LEU A 2 7.45 -25.88 2.21
N GLN A 3 6.22 -26.34 2.00
CA GLN A 3 5.76 -26.80 0.69
C GLN A 3 5.49 -25.62 -0.24
N LYS A 4 5.81 -25.78 -1.53
CA LYS A 4 5.34 -24.88 -2.58
C LYS A 4 3.83 -25.10 -2.79
N PRO A 5 3.00 -24.05 -2.90
CA PRO A 5 1.65 -24.20 -3.40
C PRO A 5 1.67 -24.37 -4.93
N ASP A 6 0.99 -25.40 -5.43
CA ASP A 6 0.74 -25.55 -6.87
C ASP A 6 -0.31 -24.52 -7.32
N LEU A 7 0.09 -23.61 -8.20
CA LEU A 7 -0.81 -22.73 -8.94
C LEU A 7 -1.01 -23.32 -10.34
N ALA A 8 -2.27 -23.53 -10.72
CA ALA A 8 -2.63 -24.07 -12.02
C ALA A 8 -2.09 -23.19 -13.16
N SER A 9 -1.58 -23.86 -14.20
CA SER A 9 -0.82 -23.23 -15.27
C SER A 9 -1.72 -22.62 -16.36
N ASP A 10 -1.99 -21.32 -16.28
CA ASP A 10 -2.30 -20.53 -17.48
C ASP A 10 -0.99 -19.90 -18.00
N THR A 11 -0.55 -20.33 -19.17
CA THR A 11 0.85 -20.22 -19.64
C THR A 11 1.05 -19.16 -20.73
N LYS A 12 0.11 -18.24 -20.91
CA LYS A 12 0.16 -17.29 -22.04
C LYS A 12 1.14 -16.13 -21.88
N ASP A 13 1.36 -15.62 -20.66
CA ASP A 13 1.97 -14.29 -20.45
C ASP A 13 3.18 -14.28 -19.49
N LYS A 14 4.15 -15.22 -19.62
CA LYS A 14 5.26 -15.32 -18.64
C LYS A 14 6.70 -15.35 -19.15
N GLU A 15 6.95 -15.40 -20.46
CA GLU A 15 8.31 -15.33 -21.01
C GLU A 15 8.35 -14.40 -22.23
N TYR A 16 9.25 -13.40 -22.20
CA TYR A 16 9.51 -12.53 -23.35
C TYR A 16 10.15 -13.34 -24.47
N LYS A 17 9.52 -13.34 -25.65
CA LYS A 17 10.06 -13.99 -26.85
C LYS A 17 10.88 -12.97 -27.64
N PRO A 18 12.18 -13.22 -27.90
CA PRO A 18 13.01 -12.32 -28.68
C PRO A 18 12.38 -12.01 -30.05
N HIS A 19 12.51 -10.76 -30.48
CA HIS A 19 12.12 -10.38 -31.84
C HIS A 19 13.30 -10.59 -32.79
N ASP A 20 13.07 -11.26 -33.93
CA ASP A 20 14.10 -11.45 -34.95
C ASP A 20 14.50 -10.10 -35.57
N ILE A 21 15.67 -9.59 -35.15
CA ILE A 21 16.37 -8.45 -35.74
C ILE A 21 17.65 -9.00 -36.39
N PRO A 22 17.90 -8.75 -37.69
CA PRO A 22 19.09 -9.28 -38.36
C PRO A 22 20.37 -8.68 -37.75
N GLN A 23 21.26 -9.54 -37.26
CA GLN A 23 22.58 -9.14 -36.74
C GLN A 23 23.37 -8.35 -37.80
N ARG A 24 23.94 -7.20 -37.39
CA ARG A 24 24.91 -6.46 -38.22
C ARG A 24 26.10 -7.35 -38.55
N GLN A 25 26.37 -7.56 -39.82
CA GLN A 25 27.69 -7.98 -40.29
C GLN A 25 28.69 -6.86 -40.00
N SER A 26 29.86 -7.21 -39.46
CA SER A 26 30.93 -6.27 -39.15
C SER A 26 31.58 -5.75 -40.43
N VAL A 27 31.39 -4.46 -40.73
CA VAL A 27 32.09 -3.75 -41.82
C VAL A 27 33.29 -3.01 -41.22
N GLN A 28 34.49 -3.26 -41.75
CA GLN A 28 35.70 -2.54 -41.35
C GLN A 28 35.74 -1.12 -41.94
N PRO A 29 36.26 -0.12 -41.23
CA PRO A 29 36.45 1.23 -41.77
C PRO A 29 37.62 1.25 -42.77
N SER A 30 37.40 1.81 -43.97
CA SER A 30 38.44 1.99 -44.98
C SER A 30 39.12 3.36 -44.87
N GLU A 31 40.44 3.34 -44.73
CA GLU A 31 41.28 4.53 -44.78
C GLU A 31 41.34 5.13 -46.20
N SER A 32 40.84 6.36 -46.41
CA SER A 32 41.49 7.35 -47.28
C SER A 32 40.74 8.69 -47.32
N CYS A 33 41.42 9.79 -47.00
CA CYS A 33 41.06 11.18 -47.29
C CYS A 33 42.31 11.85 -47.88
N PRO A 34 42.25 12.65 -48.97
CA PRO A 34 42.22 14.13 -48.84
C PRO A 34 41.69 14.88 -50.11
N PRO A 35 41.90 16.21 -50.30
CA PRO A 35 41.83 17.37 -49.39
C PRO A 35 40.84 18.47 -49.85
N ALA A 36 40.60 19.48 -49.01
CA ALA A 36 39.64 20.57 -49.23
C ALA A 36 40.00 21.63 -50.30
N ARG A 37 38.99 22.36 -50.81
CA ARG A 37 39.16 23.72 -51.40
C ARG A 37 37.88 24.60 -51.47
N ARG A 38 37.87 25.63 -50.62
CA ARG A 38 37.60 27.07 -50.90
C ARG A 38 36.21 27.56 -51.40
N ALA A 39 35.67 28.53 -50.67
CA ALA A 39 34.36 29.18 -50.85
C ALA A 39 34.18 30.09 -52.09
N LYS A 40 32.90 30.39 -52.45
CA LYS A 40 32.52 31.65 -53.12
C LYS A 40 31.02 32.05 -53.06
N ARG A 41 30.78 33.16 -52.35
CA ARG A 41 29.87 34.30 -52.63
C ARG A 41 28.35 34.12 -52.85
N LEU A 42 27.63 34.86 -52.00
CA LEU A 42 26.33 35.51 -52.25
C LEU A 42 26.25 36.30 -53.58
N ARG A 43 25.05 36.34 -54.16
CA ARG A 43 24.57 37.46 -54.99
C ARG A 43 23.05 37.61 -54.82
N ALA A 44 22.60 38.84 -54.60
CA ALA A 44 21.19 39.20 -54.63
C ALA A 44 20.78 39.63 -56.05
N GLU A 45 19.51 39.43 -56.41
CA GLU A 45 18.72 40.39 -57.20
C GLU A 45 17.23 40.02 -57.18
N ALA A 46 16.37 41.02 -57.36
CA ALA A 46 14.92 40.91 -57.13
C ALA A 46 14.11 40.84 -58.42
N THR A 47 12.93 40.19 -58.34
CA THR A 47 11.72 40.39 -59.16
C THR A 47 11.83 40.43 -60.69
N ASN A 48 11.04 39.58 -61.36
CA ASN A 48 10.21 40.05 -62.46
C ASN A 48 8.88 39.29 -62.58
N ILE A 49 7.91 39.90 -63.29
CA ILE A 49 6.46 39.71 -63.12
C ILE A 49 5.80 39.25 -64.44
N LYS A 50 4.59 38.65 -64.34
CA LYS A 50 3.43 38.63 -65.28
C LYS A 50 2.97 37.20 -65.67
N THR A 51 1.68 36.91 -65.91
CA THR A 51 0.55 37.79 -66.35
C THR A 51 -0.83 37.22 -65.97
N GLU A 52 -1.75 38.08 -65.48
CA GLU A 52 -3.24 38.19 -65.69
C GLU A 52 -4.17 36.92 -65.66
N SER A 53 -5.50 37.00 -65.42
CA SER A 53 -6.45 38.13 -65.58
C SER A 53 -7.69 38.14 -64.62
N ASP A 54 -8.38 39.28 -64.68
CA ASP A 54 -9.82 39.55 -64.46
C ASP A 54 -10.46 39.77 -63.07
N ALA A 55 -11.11 40.94 -62.97
CA ALA A 55 -12.09 41.38 -61.98
C ALA A 55 -13.42 41.71 -62.71
N PRO A 56 -14.50 42.13 -62.02
CA PRO A 56 -14.66 43.58 -61.81
C PRO A 56 -15.29 44.01 -60.47
N GLU A 57 -15.36 45.33 -60.28
CA GLU A 57 -15.68 46.07 -59.05
C GLU A 57 -17.18 46.20 -58.73
N ALA A 58 -17.53 46.49 -57.45
CA ALA A 58 -18.44 47.61 -57.10
C ALA A 58 -18.39 47.96 -55.59
N ARG A 59 -18.65 49.23 -55.26
CA ARG A 59 -18.61 49.83 -53.90
C ARG A 59 -20.02 49.87 -53.25
N THR A 60 -20.12 50.04 -51.92
CA THR A 60 -20.58 51.29 -51.26
C THR A 60 -21.06 51.17 -49.79
N HIS A 61 -20.55 52.08 -48.93
CA HIS A 61 -21.22 52.89 -47.89
C HIS A 61 -22.16 52.34 -46.76
N ASN A 62 -21.82 52.79 -45.52
CA ASN A 62 -22.64 53.59 -44.57
C ASN A 62 -23.35 53.00 -43.31
N LEU A 63 -23.01 53.65 -42.17
CA LEU A 63 -23.89 54.18 -41.08
C LEU A 63 -24.47 53.29 -39.95
N ARG A 64 -23.74 53.26 -38.82
CA ARG A 64 -24.05 53.99 -37.54
C ARG A 64 -25.41 53.76 -36.81
N ARG A 65 -25.36 53.07 -35.65
CA ARG A 65 -26.06 53.32 -34.35
C ARG A 65 -25.56 52.30 -33.29
N ARG A 66 -25.63 52.45 -31.96
CA ARG A 66 -25.24 53.45 -30.92
C ARG A 66 -25.94 53.01 -29.61
N MET A 67 -25.29 53.17 -28.44
CA MET A 67 -25.79 52.90 -27.05
C MET A 67 -25.83 51.40 -26.67
N GLY A 68 -25.47 50.92 -25.47
CA GLY A 68 -24.90 51.48 -24.22
C GLY A 68 -24.82 50.33 -23.16
N CYS A 69 -24.19 50.43 -21.97
CA CYS A 69 -23.46 51.53 -21.32
C CYS A 69 -22.35 50.99 -20.35
N ALA A 70 -22.15 51.57 -19.15
CA ALA A 70 -21.01 51.37 -18.23
C ALA A 70 -21.26 50.42 -17.01
N PRO A 71 -20.18 49.92 -16.35
CA PRO A 71 -20.21 49.40 -14.97
C PRO A 71 -20.00 50.51 -13.91
N PRO A 72 -20.37 50.30 -12.62
CA PRO A 72 -20.33 51.32 -11.57
C PRO A 72 -18.97 51.44 -10.82
N LYS A 73 -18.82 52.53 -10.04
CA LYS A 73 -17.64 52.87 -9.23
C LYS A 73 -17.80 52.57 -7.73
N CYS A 74 -16.67 52.26 -7.08
CA CYS A 74 -16.11 52.80 -5.81
C CYS A 74 -17.04 53.40 -4.74
N GLU A 75 -16.91 53.10 -3.43
CA GLU A 75 -15.97 53.72 -2.43
C GLU A 75 -16.19 53.01 -1.04
N SER A 76 -15.40 53.12 0.05
CA SER A 76 -14.22 53.96 0.41
C SER A 76 -13.41 53.42 1.64
N GLU A 77 -12.12 53.77 1.67
CA GLU A 77 -11.25 54.23 2.80
C GLU A 77 -11.11 53.51 4.17
N LYS A 78 -9.84 53.30 4.58
CA LYS A 78 -9.18 54.10 5.66
C LYS A 78 -7.64 53.95 5.67
N GLU A 79 -6.95 55.03 6.03
CA GLU A 79 -5.47 55.17 6.09
C GLU A 79 -4.88 54.83 7.47
N ILE A 80 -3.54 54.67 7.54
CA ILE A 80 -2.63 55.42 8.45
C ILE A 80 -1.16 55.20 8.02
N HIS A 81 -0.33 56.25 8.09
CA HIS A 81 1.10 56.27 7.77
C HIS A 81 1.96 56.53 9.03
N SER A 82 3.21 56.06 9.07
CA SER A 82 4.31 56.71 9.81
C SER A 82 5.70 56.39 9.21
N THR A 83 6.70 57.24 9.48
CA THR A 83 8.02 57.27 8.80
C THR A 83 9.15 57.75 9.71
N VAL A 84 10.38 57.22 9.59
CA VAL A 84 11.66 57.83 10.05
C VAL A 84 12.80 57.51 9.03
N LYS A 85 13.94 58.24 9.07
CA LYS A 85 14.88 58.52 7.95
C LYS A 85 16.38 58.18 8.21
N LEU A 86 17.14 57.93 7.11
CA LEU A 86 18.52 58.42 6.75
C LEU A 86 19.73 58.10 7.70
N PRO A 87 21.04 58.35 7.35
CA PRO A 87 21.63 59.19 6.26
C PRO A 87 22.92 58.72 5.48
N GLU A 88 23.13 59.33 4.29
CA GLU A 88 24.40 59.85 3.67
C GLU A 88 25.64 58.92 3.42
N LYS A 89 26.63 59.19 2.53
CA LYS A 89 27.18 60.42 1.88
C LYS A 89 27.63 60.23 0.40
N LYS A 90 27.83 61.36 -0.31
CA LYS A 90 28.66 61.52 -1.52
C LYS A 90 29.80 62.52 -1.23
N GLU A 91 30.96 62.36 -1.88
CA GLU A 91 31.97 63.42 -2.01
C GLU A 91 32.38 63.62 -3.48
N GLN A 92 32.93 64.79 -3.79
CA GLN A 92 33.29 65.28 -5.13
C GLN A 92 34.79 65.61 -5.21
N ALA A 93 35.37 65.61 -6.43
CA ALA A 93 36.14 66.75 -7.00
C ALA A 93 37.01 66.32 -8.20
N GLY A 94 37.25 67.23 -9.17
CA GLY A 94 38.40 67.15 -10.09
C GLY A 94 38.15 67.40 -11.59
N GLU A 95 37.94 68.66 -11.98
CA GLU A 95 38.06 69.17 -13.37
C GLU A 95 39.54 69.50 -13.71
N PRO A 96 39.99 69.75 -14.98
CA PRO A 96 39.42 70.76 -15.90
C PRO A 96 39.48 70.51 -17.43
N GLU A 97 38.82 71.41 -18.18
CA GLU A 97 38.76 71.47 -19.65
C GLU A 97 40.08 71.84 -20.37
N LYS A 98 40.14 71.58 -21.71
CA LYS A 98 40.82 72.48 -22.67
C LYS A 98 40.37 72.36 -24.15
N ASP A 99 39.53 73.32 -24.54
CA ASP A 99 39.51 74.12 -25.80
C ASP A 99 39.49 73.49 -27.22
N LYS A 100 39.03 74.30 -28.19
CA LYS A 100 38.54 73.92 -29.53
C LYS A 100 39.52 74.25 -30.66
N SER A 101 39.45 73.51 -31.78
CA SER A 101 39.75 74.06 -33.11
C SER A 101 38.94 73.36 -34.23
N LYS A 102 38.91 73.94 -35.44
CA LYS A 102 37.87 73.73 -36.48
C LYS A 102 38.43 73.20 -37.82
N VAL A 103 37.67 72.31 -38.47
CA VAL A 103 37.49 72.16 -39.94
C VAL A 103 38.69 71.68 -40.79
N ARG A 104 38.57 70.50 -41.46
CA ARG A 104 38.29 70.37 -42.91
C ARG A 104 37.95 68.92 -43.33
N SER A 105 37.64 68.71 -44.61
CA SER A 105 36.70 67.69 -45.11
C SER A 105 37.28 66.57 -46.01
N LYS A 106 36.67 65.37 -45.90
CA LYS A 106 36.54 64.27 -46.90
C LYS A 106 37.80 63.50 -47.36
N LYS A 107 37.78 62.18 -47.12
CA LYS A 107 37.71 61.12 -48.15
C LYS A 107 37.17 59.82 -47.52
N PRO A 108 36.39 58.99 -48.24
CA PRO A 108 36.00 57.66 -47.77
C PRO A 108 37.08 56.63 -48.16
N THR A 109 37.45 55.74 -47.23
CA THR A 109 38.31 54.60 -47.52
C THR A 109 37.61 53.32 -47.07
N ASN A 110 37.39 52.45 -48.04
CA ASN A 110 36.74 51.14 -47.98
C ASN A 110 36.95 50.42 -46.64
N ALA A 111 35.85 50.07 -45.96
CA ALA A 111 35.88 49.05 -44.93
C ALA A 111 36.14 47.69 -45.61
N VAL A 112 37.34 47.17 -45.39
CA VAL A 112 37.63 45.74 -45.45
C VAL A 112 37.99 45.42 -44.01
N ASP A 113 37.18 44.62 -43.33
CA ASP A 113 37.36 44.36 -41.91
C ASP A 113 38.68 43.62 -41.70
N LEU A 114 39.62 44.32 -41.06
CA LEU A 114 40.91 43.76 -40.65
C LEU A 114 40.69 43.01 -39.34
N TYR A 115 40.63 41.68 -39.42
CA TYR A 115 40.67 40.83 -38.23
C TYR A 115 41.99 41.08 -37.50
N VAL A 116 41.90 41.67 -36.30
CA VAL A 116 43.05 42.01 -35.45
C VAL A 116 43.00 41.20 -34.18
N CYS A 117 44.13 40.58 -33.82
CA CYS A 117 44.22 39.77 -32.62
C CYS A 117 43.91 40.60 -31.37
N LEU A 118 42.89 40.24 -30.60
CA LEU A 118 42.43 41.01 -29.44
C LEU A 118 43.48 41.17 -28.33
N LEU A 119 44.47 40.27 -28.27
CA LEU A 119 45.51 40.29 -27.23
C LEU A 119 46.71 41.17 -27.59
N CYS A 120 47.00 41.41 -28.87
CA CYS A 120 48.16 42.20 -29.31
C CYS A 120 47.81 43.39 -30.21
N GLY A 121 46.55 43.54 -30.63
CA GLY A 121 46.06 44.63 -31.48
C GLY A 121 46.62 44.63 -32.92
N SER A 122 47.23 43.52 -33.36
CA SER A 122 47.88 43.39 -34.66
C SER A 122 47.15 42.39 -35.56
N GLY A 123 47.09 42.69 -36.86
CA GLY A 123 46.60 41.79 -37.91
C GLY A 123 47.72 41.15 -38.74
N ASN A 124 48.98 41.22 -38.28
CA ASN A 124 50.09 40.51 -38.93
C ASN A 124 49.95 38.98 -38.73
N ASP A 125 50.63 38.18 -39.55
CA ASP A 125 50.61 36.71 -39.47
C ASP A 125 49.20 36.07 -39.59
N GLU A 126 48.46 36.44 -40.64
CA GLU A 126 47.13 35.89 -41.00
C GLU A 126 47.09 34.34 -40.95
N ASP A 127 48.17 33.67 -41.38
CA ASP A 127 48.32 32.21 -41.39
C ASP A 127 48.29 31.56 -39.99
N ARG A 128 48.34 32.35 -38.91
CA ARG A 128 48.33 31.92 -37.50
C ARG A 128 47.24 32.60 -36.66
N LEU A 129 46.29 33.26 -37.32
CA LEU A 129 45.15 33.91 -36.69
C LEU A 129 43.97 32.92 -36.60
N LEU A 130 43.58 32.55 -35.39
CA LEU A 130 42.38 31.76 -35.09
C LEU A 130 41.18 32.70 -34.92
N LEU A 131 40.02 32.29 -35.43
CA LEU A 131 38.73 32.92 -35.15
C LEU A 131 37.96 32.03 -34.16
N CYS A 132 37.34 32.64 -33.15
CA CYS A 132 36.51 31.93 -32.20
C CYS A 132 35.14 31.62 -32.81
N ASP A 133 34.79 30.34 -32.93
CA ASP A 133 33.49 29.91 -33.49
C ASP A 133 32.27 30.29 -32.60
N GLY A 134 32.51 30.84 -31.40
CA GLY A 134 31.46 31.30 -30.48
C GLY A 134 31.24 32.82 -30.44
N CYS A 135 32.19 33.64 -30.90
CA CYS A 135 32.10 35.10 -30.86
C CYS A 135 32.75 35.84 -32.04
N ASP A 136 33.24 35.12 -33.05
CA ASP A 136 33.99 35.62 -34.22
C ASP A 136 35.29 36.41 -33.90
N ASP A 137 35.70 36.47 -32.62
CA ASP A 137 36.90 37.19 -32.19
C ASP A 137 38.19 36.51 -32.66
N SER A 138 39.16 37.33 -33.08
CA SER A 138 40.45 36.86 -33.61
C SER A 138 41.55 36.84 -32.56
N TYR A 139 42.36 35.77 -32.55
CA TYR A 139 43.50 35.57 -31.66
C TYR A 139 44.65 34.86 -32.37
N HIS A 140 45.90 35.25 -32.13
CA HIS A 140 47.05 34.47 -32.60
C HIS A 140 47.27 33.21 -31.77
N THR A 141 47.63 32.10 -32.43
CA THR A 141 48.00 30.83 -31.77
C THR A 141 49.03 31.03 -30.64
N PHE A 142 50.01 31.93 -30.84
CA PHE A 142 51.07 32.24 -29.88
C PHE A 142 50.70 33.30 -28.82
N CYS A 143 49.60 34.05 -28.98
CA CYS A 143 49.13 34.99 -27.97
C CYS A 143 48.27 34.32 -26.89
N LEU A 144 47.77 33.11 -27.15
CA LEU A 144 47.02 32.31 -26.19
C LEU A 144 47.92 31.80 -25.05
N ILE A 145 47.32 31.54 -23.89
CA ILE A 145 47.99 30.97 -22.72
C ILE A 145 47.25 29.67 -22.34
N PRO A 146 47.87 28.48 -22.48
CA PRO A 146 49.18 28.22 -23.09
C PRO A 146 49.20 28.47 -24.62
N PRO A 147 50.36 28.79 -25.22
CA PRO A 147 50.47 29.05 -26.64
C PRO A 147 50.32 27.77 -27.48
N LEU A 148 49.46 27.82 -28.48
CA LEU A 148 49.25 26.75 -29.45
C LEU A 148 50.35 26.80 -30.52
N HIS A 149 50.92 25.65 -30.85
CA HIS A 149 52.01 25.54 -31.83
C HIS A 149 51.48 25.41 -33.27
N ASP A 150 50.33 24.76 -33.42
CA ASP A 150 49.59 24.53 -34.67
C ASP A 150 48.13 24.96 -34.52
N VAL A 151 47.45 25.16 -35.65
CA VAL A 151 46.00 25.41 -35.70
C VAL A 151 45.26 24.13 -35.30
N PRO A 152 44.34 24.17 -34.29
CA PRO A 152 43.54 23.00 -33.90
C PRO A 152 42.70 22.43 -35.05
N LYS A 153 42.35 21.15 -34.97
CA LYS A 153 41.43 20.49 -35.90
C LYS A 153 40.05 20.37 -35.26
N GLY A 154 39.04 20.96 -35.89
CA GLY A 154 37.68 21.07 -35.36
C GLY A 154 37.41 22.46 -34.77
N ASP A 155 36.24 22.63 -34.16
CA ASP A 155 35.80 23.86 -33.53
C ASP A 155 36.80 24.39 -32.50
N TRP A 156 37.06 25.70 -32.54
CA TRP A 156 37.90 26.38 -31.57
C TRP A 156 37.13 27.54 -30.90
N ARG A 157 37.03 27.46 -29.58
CA ARG A 157 36.45 28.51 -28.72
C ARG A 157 37.57 29.25 -27.98
N CYS A 158 37.47 30.58 -27.89
CA CYS A 158 38.45 31.39 -27.15
C CYS A 158 38.31 31.18 -25.62
N PRO A 159 39.31 31.56 -24.81
CA PRO A 159 39.23 31.41 -23.35
C PRO A 159 38.04 32.12 -22.69
N GLN A 160 37.48 33.15 -23.31
CA GLN A 160 36.27 33.83 -22.81
C GLN A 160 34.99 33.03 -23.11
N CYS A 161 34.86 32.46 -24.31
CA CYS A 161 33.75 31.55 -24.64
C CYS A 161 33.84 30.25 -23.84
N LEU A 162 35.04 29.66 -23.71
CA LEU A 162 35.26 28.50 -22.83
C LEU A 162 34.94 28.82 -21.37
N ALA A 163 35.33 29.99 -20.87
CA ALA A 163 34.94 30.41 -19.51
C ALA A 163 33.43 30.66 -19.40
N GLN A 164 32.73 31.07 -20.46
CA GLN A 164 31.27 31.20 -20.45
C GLN A 164 30.59 29.82 -20.50
N GLU A 165 31.04 28.89 -21.35
CA GLU A 165 30.55 27.52 -21.44
C GLU A 165 30.80 26.74 -20.13
N CYS A 166 31.96 26.92 -19.49
CA CYS A 166 32.26 26.32 -18.18
C CYS A 166 31.61 27.04 -16.97
N ASN A 167 31.09 28.27 -17.14
CA ASN A 167 30.32 28.97 -16.10
C ASN A 167 28.80 28.93 -16.34
N LYS A 168 28.33 28.37 -17.46
CA LYS A 168 26.98 27.82 -17.48
C LYS A 168 26.91 26.74 -16.38
N PRO A 169 25.81 26.62 -15.62
CA PRO A 169 25.55 25.35 -14.95
C PRO A 169 25.61 24.25 -16.01
N GLN A 170 26.19 23.08 -15.69
CA GLN A 170 26.08 21.92 -16.58
C GLN A 170 24.61 21.77 -16.96
N GLU A 171 24.31 21.87 -18.26
CA GLU A 171 22.94 21.66 -18.76
C GLU A 171 22.55 20.26 -18.29
N ALA A 172 21.51 20.18 -17.45
CA ALA A 172 21.15 18.95 -16.75
C ALA A 172 20.87 17.88 -17.80
N PHE A 173 21.63 16.78 -17.76
CA PHE A 173 21.58 15.76 -18.78
C PHE A 173 20.23 15.04 -18.72
N GLY A 174 19.31 15.44 -19.58
CA GLY A 174 17.89 15.11 -19.52
C GLY A 174 17.13 15.69 -20.70
N PHE A 175 15.84 15.37 -20.82
CA PHE A 175 15.02 15.78 -21.97
C PHE A 175 14.75 17.30 -21.98
N GLU A 176 14.87 17.92 -23.15
CA GLU A 176 14.61 19.35 -23.33
C GLU A 176 13.14 19.69 -22.98
N GLN A 177 12.92 20.71 -22.14
CA GLN A 177 11.57 21.18 -21.85
C GLN A 177 10.99 21.91 -23.07
N ALA A 178 9.83 21.44 -23.54
CA ALA A 178 9.13 22.05 -24.66
C ALA A 178 8.72 23.50 -24.33
N ALA A 179 9.03 24.45 -25.24
CA ALA A 179 8.70 25.87 -25.08
C ALA A 179 7.19 26.20 -25.28
N ARG A 180 6.30 25.21 -25.22
CA ARG A 180 4.86 25.34 -25.47
C ARG A 180 4.06 24.67 -24.36
N ASP A 181 3.22 25.46 -23.71
CA ASP A 181 2.20 24.93 -22.80
C ASP A 181 1.05 24.29 -23.58
N TYR A 182 0.70 23.05 -23.25
CA TYR A 182 -0.45 22.36 -23.81
C TYR A 182 -1.58 22.23 -22.80
N THR A 183 -2.82 22.29 -23.29
CA THR A 183 -3.96 21.71 -22.56
C THR A 183 -4.03 20.20 -22.82
N LEU A 184 -4.56 19.44 -21.87
CA LEU A 184 -4.74 17.99 -21.99
C LEU A 184 -5.56 17.59 -23.24
N ARG A 185 -6.52 18.43 -23.66
CA ARG A 185 -7.28 18.22 -24.91
C ARG A 185 -6.41 18.42 -26.15
N THR A 186 -5.70 19.55 -26.24
CA THR A 186 -4.84 19.85 -27.40
C THR A 186 -3.66 18.89 -27.53
N PHE A 187 -3.16 18.36 -26.41
CA PHE A 187 -2.15 17.30 -26.41
C PHE A 187 -2.72 15.98 -26.94
N GLY A 188 -3.92 15.59 -26.53
CA GLY A 188 -4.61 14.41 -27.08
C GLY A 188 -4.89 14.52 -28.58
N GLU A 189 -5.38 15.68 -29.04
CA GLU A 189 -5.61 15.96 -30.47
C GLU A 189 -4.30 15.84 -31.29
N MET A 190 -3.17 16.28 -30.75
CA MET A 190 -1.84 16.12 -31.35
C MET A 190 -1.37 14.66 -31.35
N ALA A 191 -1.48 13.97 -30.21
CA ALA A 191 -1.02 12.59 -30.04
C ALA A 191 -1.80 11.60 -30.92
N ASP A 192 -3.12 11.77 -31.03
CA ASP A 192 -3.98 10.93 -31.86
C ASP A 192 -3.72 11.17 -33.35
N ALA A 193 -3.52 12.43 -33.76
CA ALA A 193 -3.15 12.77 -35.13
C ALA A 193 -1.79 12.17 -35.51
N PHE A 194 -0.76 12.35 -34.67
CA PHE A 194 0.57 11.78 -34.85
C PHE A 194 0.52 10.26 -35.06
N LYS A 195 -0.16 9.52 -34.17
CA LYS A 195 -0.26 8.06 -34.28
C LYS A 195 -1.06 7.62 -35.51
N SER A 196 -2.15 8.32 -35.83
CA SER A 196 -2.97 8.03 -37.02
C SER A 196 -2.20 8.24 -38.33
N ASP A 197 -1.43 9.32 -38.41
CA ASP A 197 -0.63 9.66 -39.59
C ASP A 197 0.59 8.75 -39.75
N TYR A 198 1.24 8.37 -38.64
CA TYR A 198 2.40 7.46 -38.63
C TYR A 198 2.05 6.05 -39.14
N PHE A 199 0.96 5.46 -38.63
CA PHE A 199 0.55 4.09 -39.00
C PHE A 199 -0.46 4.03 -40.16
N ASN A 200 -0.94 5.17 -40.65
CA ASN A 200 -2.05 5.29 -41.60
C ASN A 200 -3.31 4.47 -41.20
N MET A 201 -3.56 4.36 -39.90
CA MET A 201 -4.61 3.55 -39.29
C MET A 201 -5.27 4.31 -38.13
N PRO A 202 -6.56 4.10 -37.84
CA PRO A 202 -7.18 4.63 -36.62
C PRO A 202 -6.41 4.18 -35.38
N VAL A 203 -6.17 5.09 -34.43
CA VAL A 203 -5.24 4.87 -33.30
C VAL A 203 -5.49 3.57 -32.51
N HIS A 204 -6.76 3.26 -32.25
CA HIS A 204 -7.20 2.07 -31.51
C HIS A 204 -7.16 0.75 -32.32
N MET A 205 -6.91 0.82 -33.63
CA MET A 205 -6.77 -0.34 -34.52
C MET A 205 -5.31 -0.80 -34.67
N VAL A 206 -4.34 -0.02 -34.17
CA VAL A 206 -2.91 -0.36 -34.23
C VAL A 206 -2.58 -1.39 -33.14
N PRO A 207 -2.12 -2.61 -33.48
CA PRO A 207 -1.79 -3.64 -32.48
C PRO A 207 -0.59 -3.24 -31.61
N THR A 208 -0.62 -3.60 -30.33
CA THR A 208 0.45 -3.19 -29.38
C THR A 208 1.83 -3.76 -29.72
N GLU A 209 1.85 -4.93 -30.35
CA GLU A 209 3.04 -5.64 -30.83
C GLU A 209 3.68 -4.94 -32.04
N LEU A 210 2.86 -4.24 -32.84
CA LEU A 210 3.35 -3.46 -33.98
C LEU A 210 4.07 -2.20 -33.49
N VAL A 211 3.46 -1.48 -32.55
CA VAL A 211 4.08 -0.28 -31.93
C VAL A 211 5.35 -0.65 -31.16
N GLU A 212 5.36 -1.77 -30.43
CA GLU A 212 6.55 -2.27 -29.72
C GLU A 212 7.71 -2.60 -30.67
N LYS A 213 7.43 -3.32 -31.75
CA LYS A 213 8.43 -3.64 -32.76
C LYS A 213 9.00 -2.37 -33.42
N GLU A 214 8.12 -1.41 -33.70
CA GLU A 214 8.49 -0.16 -34.36
C GLU A 214 9.27 0.78 -33.43
N PHE A 215 8.90 0.88 -32.16
CA PHE A 215 9.66 1.60 -31.13
C PHE A 215 11.10 1.11 -31.05
N TRP A 216 11.32 -0.21 -30.95
CA TRP A 216 12.67 -0.78 -30.91
C TRP A 216 13.44 -0.65 -32.23
N ARG A 217 12.73 -0.55 -33.36
CA ARG A 217 13.34 -0.22 -34.66
C ARG A 217 13.85 1.22 -34.64
N LEU A 218 13.01 2.19 -34.29
CA LEU A 218 13.36 3.61 -34.21
C LEU A 218 14.56 3.86 -33.29
N VAL A 219 14.55 3.32 -32.06
CA VAL A 219 15.68 3.43 -31.11
C VAL A 219 16.99 2.84 -31.65
N SER A 220 16.93 1.94 -32.65
CA SER A 220 18.10 1.31 -33.28
C SER A 220 18.51 1.96 -34.61
N THR A 221 17.71 2.85 -35.17
CA THR A 221 17.87 3.43 -36.52
C THR A 221 18.34 4.88 -36.43
N ILE A 222 19.60 5.13 -36.79
CA ILE A 222 20.25 6.47 -36.76
C ILE A 222 19.84 7.32 -38.00
N GLU A 223 19.06 6.75 -38.92
CA GLU A 223 18.72 7.36 -40.21
C GLU A 223 17.36 8.10 -40.19
N GLU A 224 16.58 7.94 -39.12
CA GLU A 224 15.22 8.46 -38.99
C GLU A 224 15.01 9.17 -37.64
N ASP A 225 15.00 10.51 -37.66
CA ASP A 225 14.79 11.33 -36.46
C ASP A 225 13.28 11.49 -36.16
N VAL A 226 12.78 10.77 -35.15
CA VAL A 226 11.39 10.89 -34.66
C VAL A 226 11.37 11.54 -33.28
N THR A 227 10.80 12.74 -33.20
CA THR A 227 10.63 13.50 -31.95
C THR A 227 9.23 13.32 -31.37
N VAL A 228 9.12 13.15 -30.06
CA VAL A 228 7.84 13.04 -29.31
C VAL A 228 7.84 13.93 -28.07
N GLU A 229 6.66 14.39 -27.66
CA GLU A 229 6.46 15.24 -26.48
C GLU A 229 5.80 14.43 -25.36
N TYR A 230 6.05 14.75 -24.08
CA TYR A 230 5.34 14.12 -22.96
C TYR A 230 5.27 15.03 -21.74
N GLY A 231 4.26 14.81 -20.90
CA GLY A 231 4.18 15.40 -19.58
C GLY A 231 4.69 14.42 -18.54
N ALA A 232 5.69 14.81 -17.76
CA ALA A 232 6.15 14.10 -16.57
C ALA A 232 6.44 15.10 -15.46
N ASP A 233 6.66 14.57 -14.26
CA ASP A 233 7.09 15.33 -13.08
C ASP A 233 6.10 16.41 -12.62
N ILE A 234 4.84 16.24 -13.02
CA ILE A 234 3.73 17.12 -12.70
C ILE A 234 3.21 16.76 -11.30
N ALA A 235 3.50 17.60 -10.31
CA ALA A 235 3.06 17.37 -8.94
C ALA A 235 1.52 17.52 -8.78
N SER A 236 0.88 16.50 -8.18
CA SER A 236 -0.56 16.51 -7.86
C SER A 236 -0.99 17.68 -6.97
N LYS A 237 -0.06 18.28 -6.21
CA LYS A 237 -0.28 19.48 -5.38
C LYS A 237 -0.64 20.74 -6.19
N GLU A 238 -0.12 20.84 -7.41
CA GLU A 238 -0.30 22.03 -8.27
C GLU A 238 -1.46 21.84 -9.26
N PHE A 239 -1.49 20.68 -9.94
CA PHE A 239 -2.47 20.38 -10.98
C PHE A 239 -3.71 19.60 -10.49
N GLY A 240 -3.64 19.00 -9.29
CA GLY A 240 -4.66 18.11 -8.74
C GLY A 240 -4.41 16.64 -9.10
N SER A 241 -4.63 15.73 -8.15
CA SER A 241 -4.65 14.28 -8.40
C SER A 241 -5.78 13.89 -9.36
N GLY A 242 -5.61 12.77 -10.09
CA GLY A 242 -6.71 12.15 -10.84
C GLY A 242 -7.72 11.44 -9.93
N PHE A 243 -7.33 11.10 -8.71
CA PHE A 243 -8.22 10.52 -7.69
C PHE A 243 -8.99 11.61 -6.91
N PRO A 244 -10.19 11.28 -6.40
CA PRO A 244 -10.89 12.18 -5.48
C PRO A 244 -10.11 12.33 -4.17
N VAL A 245 -10.04 13.56 -3.64
CA VAL A 245 -9.35 13.88 -2.37
C VAL A 245 -10.23 14.72 -1.45
N ARG A 246 -10.17 14.42 -0.14
CA ARG A 246 -10.94 15.14 0.88
C ARG A 246 -10.49 16.61 0.94
N GLY A 247 -11.44 17.55 0.90
CA GLY A 247 -11.14 18.99 0.88
C GLY A 247 -10.73 19.56 -0.48
N GLY A 248 -10.83 18.77 -1.57
CA GLY A 248 -10.63 19.27 -2.93
C GLY A 248 -11.65 20.35 -3.35
N LYS A 249 -11.38 21.00 -4.49
CA LYS A 249 -12.23 22.09 -5.03
C LYS A 249 -13.64 21.63 -5.46
N PHE A 250 -13.84 20.32 -5.62
CA PHE A 250 -15.10 19.72 -6.07
C PHE A 250 -15.74 18.91 -4.95
N LYS A 251 -17.07 19.00 -4.85
CA LYS A 251 -17.85 18.14 -3.96
C LYS A 251 -18.02 16.78 -4.61
N VAL A 252 -17.32 15.79 -4.07
CA VAL A 252 -17.41 14.38 -4.49
C VAL A 252 -18.84 13.88 -4.36
N ARG A 253 -19.27 13.00 -5.27
CA ARG A 253 -20.63 12.43 -5.23
C ARG A 253 -20.73 11.28 -4.23
N PRO A 254 -21.91 10.95 -3.68
CA PRO A 254 -22.06 9.85 -2.73
C PRO A 254 -21.64 8.47 -3.28
N ASP A 255 -21.73 8.28 -4.60
CA ASP A 255 -21.26 7.10 -5.33
C ASP A 255 -19.73 7.06 -5.52
N GLU A 256 -19.03 8.15 -5.25
CA GLU A 256 -17.57 8.28 -5.35
C GLU A 256 -16.89 8.41 -3.97
N GLU A 257 -17.67 8.55 -2.88
CA GLU A 257 -17.15 8.66 -1.51
C GLU A 257 -16.36 7.41 -1.06
N GLU A 258 -16.64 6.23 -1.62
CA GLU A 258 -15.86 5.01 -1.36
C GLU A 258 -14.38 5.13 -1.80
N TYR A 259 -14.11 5.85 -2.90
CA TYR A 259 -12.76 6.04 -3.43
C TYR A 259 -11.96 7.11 -2.66
N LEU A 260 -12.59 7.90 -1.78
CA LEU A 260 -11.89 8.86 -0.93
C LEU A 260 -11.04 8.19 0.15
N ASP A 261 -11.55 7.10 0.72
CA ASP A 261 -10.92 6.43 1.87
C ASP A 261 -10.26 5.09 1.49
N SER A 262 -10.36 4.69 0.23
CA SER A 262 -9.69 3.51 -0.30
C SER A 262 -8.17 3.62 -0.17
N GLY A 263 -7.52 2.56 0.32
CA GLY A 263 -6.05 2.46 0.38
C GLY A 263 -5.36 2.39 -0.99
N TRP A 264 -6.13 2.11 -2.06
CA TRP A 264 -5.65 2.12 -3.45
C TRP A 264 -5.67 3.52 -4.09
N ASN A 265 -6.23 4.52 -3.41
CA ASN A 265 -6.07 5.92 -3.78
C ASN A 265 -4.64 6.35 -3.45
N LEU A 266 -3.87 6.74 -4.47
CA LEU A 266 -2.43 6.99 -4.33
C LEU A 266 -2.09 8.17 -3.40
N ASN A 267 -3.06 9.03 -3.08
CA ASN A 267 -2.89 10.09 -2.07
C ASN A 267 -2.93 9.54 -0.63
N ASN A 268 -3.60 8.41 -0.41
CA ASN A 268 -3.75 7.79 0.91
C ASN A 268 -2.58 6.84 1.22
N MET A 269 -2.03 6.18 0.19
CA MET A 269 -1.05 5.09 0.37
C MET A 269 0.19 5.49 1.18
N PRO A 270 0.82 6.68 0.98
CA PRO A 270 1.97 7.11 1.78
C PRO A 270 1.64 7.40 3.25
N VAL A 271 0.37 7.67 3.59
CA VAL A 271 -0.09 8.04 4.94
C VAL A 271 -0.83 6.91 5.69
N MET A 272 -0.91 5.70 5.11
CA MET A 272 -1.46 4.52 5.79
C MET A 272 -0.63 4.11 7.01
N GLU A 273 -1.25 3.48 8.03
CA GLU A 273 -0.56 3.07 9.27
C GLU A 273 0.59 2.05 9.04
N GLN A 274 0.57 1.32 7.91
CA GLN A 274 1.63 0.39 7.51
C GLN A 274 2.73 1.04 6.65
N SER A 275 2.54 2.29 6.19
CA SER A 275 3.52 3.02 5.39
C SER A 275 4.57 3.68 6.27
N VAL A 276 5.83 3.35 6.03
CA VAL A 276 6.98 3.97 6.73
C VAL A 276 7.04 5.48 6.47
N LEU A 277 6.60 5.94 5.28
CA LEU A 277 6.63 7.35 4.87
C LEU A 277 5.69 8.25 5.69
N ALA A 278 4.68 7.66 6.36
CA ALA A 278 3.75 8.39 7.23
C ALA A 278 4.45 9.06 8.43
N HIS A 279 5.62 8.56 8.82
CA HIS A 279 6.40 9.07 9.95
C HIS A 279 7.45 10.11 9.57
N ILE A 280 7.73 10.29 8.27
CA ILE A 280 8.57 11.37 7.75
C ILE A 280 7.79 12.68 7.83
N THR A 281 8.42 13.77 8.29
CA THR A 281 7.75 15.07 8.45
C THR A 281 7.89 16.01 7.25
N ALA A 282 8.87 15.77 6.37
CA ALA A 282 9.01 16.50 5.12
C ALA A 282 8.00 15.98 4.08
N ASP A 283 7.38 16.87 3.30
CA ASP A 283 6.48 16.50 2.20
C ASP A 283 7.27 16.47 0.89
N ILE A 284 7.83 15.29 0.63
CA ILE A 284 8.71 15.02 -0.52
C ILE A 284 7.82 14.68 -1.72
N CYS A 285 7.90 15.49 -2.77
CA CYS A 285 7.25 15.22 -4.06
C CYS A 285 7.77 13.90 -4.66
N GLY A 286 6.88 13.11 -5.28
CA GLY A 286 7.20 11.78 -5.81
C GLY A 286 7.05 10.67 -4.75
N MET A 287 7.47 10.94 -3.51
CA MET A 287 7.37 9.97 -2.41
C MET A 287 6.06 10.04 -1.60
N LYS A 288 5.63 11.24 -1.22
CA LYS A 288 4.37 11.43 -0.46
C LYS A 288 3.23 11.99 -1.29
N LEU A 289 3.57 12.69 -2.35
CA LEU A 289 2.63 13.36 -3.24
C LEU A 289 2.74 12.73 -4.62
N PRO A 290 1.65 12.15 -5.17
CA PRO A 290 1.68 11.51 -6.46
C PRO A 290 2.12 12.43 -7.60
N TRP A 291 2.79 11.84 -8.59
CA TRP A 291 3.26 12.47 -9.82
C TRP A 291 2.40 12.02 -11.01
N LEU A 292 2.06 12.97 -11.86
CA LEU A 292 1.18 12.76 -13.00
C LEU A 292 1.99 12.68 -14.29
N TYR A 293 1.63 11.72 -15.14
CA TYR A 293 2.31 11.44 -16.40
C TYR A 293 1.30 11.46 -17.54
N VAL A 294 1.51 12.34 -18.53
CA VAL A 294 0.72 12.44 -19.75
C VAL A 294 1.54 11.83 -20.89
N GLY A 295 1.12 10.66 -21.38
CA GLY A 295 1.81 9.92 -22.44
C GLY A 295 1.25 10.19 -23.83
N MET A 296 2.08 10.03 -24.86
CA MET A 296 1.67 9.91 -26.27
C MET A 296 2.35 8.69 -26.92
N CYS A 297 1.99 8.34 -28.15
CA CYS A 297 2.63 7.22 -28.85
C CYS A 297 4.17 7.38 -28.89
N PHE A 298 4.89 6.31 -28.54
CA PHE A 298 6.34 6.24 -28.39
C PHE A 298 6.98 7.07 -27.26
N SER A 299 6.23 7.89 -26.49
CA SER A 299 6.86 8.59 -25.36
C SER A 299 7.28 7.59 -24.28
N SER A 300 8.52 7.70 -23.82
CA SER A 300 9.23 6.64 -23.10
C SER A 300 9.90 7.11 -21.82
N PHE A 301 10.14 6.16 -20.93
CA PHE A 301 10.94 6.33 -19.72
C PHE A 301 12.08 5.32 -19.74
N CYS A 302 13.29 5.81 -19.51
CA CYS A 302 14.53 5.04 -19.56
C CYS A 302 14.62 4.02 -18.43
N TRP A 303 15.63 3.14 -18.50
CA TRP A 303 15.92 2.22 -17.39
C TRP A 303 16.30 3.00 -16.14
N HIS A 304 15.54 2.81 -15.07
CA HIS A 304 15.81 3.41 -13.78
C HIS A 304 15.31 2.52 -12.63
N ILE A 305 15.68 2.95 -11.43
CA ILE A 305 15.24 2.42 -10.13
C ILE A 305 14.76 3.59 -9.29
N GLU A 306 13.82 3.30 -8.39
CA GLU A 306 13.26 4.29 -7.49
C GLU A 306 14.29 4.84 -6.49
N ASP A 307 14.10 6.10 -6.07
CA ASP A 307 14.90 6.72 -5.01
C ASP A 307 14.83 5.90 -3.71
N HIS A 308 15.99 5.76 -3.06
CA HIS A 308 16.22 4.89 -1.90
C HIS A 308 15.82 3.42 -2.10
N TRP A 309 15.76 2.94 -3.34
CA TRP A 309 15.24 1.62 -3.70
C TRP A 309 13.83 1.36 -3.13
N SER A 310 13.00 2.39 -3.06
CA SER A 310 11.60 2.28 -2.63
C SER A 310 10.75 1.45 -3.60
N TYR A 311 9.52 1.11 -3.21
CA TYR A 311 8.52 0.66 -4.17
C TYR A 311 7.95 1.87 -4.90
N SER A 312 7.52 1.71 -6.15
CA SER A 312 6.54 2.61 -6.76
C SER A 312 5.28 1.86 -7.18
N ILE A 313 4.16 2.56 -7.15
CA ILE A 313 2.88 2.11 -7.70
C ILE A 313 2.42 3.12 -8.73
N ASN A 314 2.04 2.63 -9.91
CA ASN A 314 1.53 3.41 -11.01
C ASN A 314 0.10 2.95 -11.34
N TYR A 315 -0.84 3.89 -11.45
CA TYR A 315 -2.20 3.66 -11.89
C TYR A 315 -2.45 4.35 -13.22
N LEU A 316 -2.96 3.62 -14.22
CA LEU A 316 -3.35 4.20 -15.50
C LEU A 316 -4.83 4.57 -15.46
N HIS A 317 -5.13 5.85 -15.26
CA HIS A 317 -6.50 6.35 -15.12
C HIS A 317 -7.34 6.10 -16.37
N TRP A 318 -6.81 6.44 -17.55
CA TRP A 318 -7.47 6.27 -18.84
C TRP A 318 -6.47 6.41 -20.00
N GLY A 319 -6.93 6.02 -21.20
CA GLY A 319 -6.20 6.16 -22.46
C GLY A 319 -5.65 4.83 -22.98
N GLU A 320 -4.71 4.93 -23.91
CA GLU A 320 -4.06 3.76 -24.52
C GLU A 320 -3.03 3.10 -23.60
N PRO A 321 -2.73 1.79 -23.76
CA PRO A 321 -1.89 1.07 -22.80
C PRO A 321 -0.47 1.63 -22.63
N LYS A 322 0.14 1.35 -21.48
CA LYS A 322 1.55 1.63 -21.20
C LYS A 322 2.33 0.31 -21.20
N THR A 323 3.34 0.18 -22.06
CA THR A 323 4.18 -1.02 -22.13
C THR A 323 5.36 -0.87 -21.17
N TRP A 324 5.52 -1.85 -20.29
CA TRP A 324 6.56 -1.91 -19.26
C TRP A 324 7.53 -3.06 -19.51
N TYR A 325 8.80 -2.83 -19.19
CA TYR A 325 9.84 -3.83 -19.02
C TYR A 325 10.37 -3.75 -17.59
N GLY A 326 10.54 -4.89 -16.94
CA GLY A 326 11.04 -4.97 -15.57
C GLY A 326 12.10 -6.06 -15.42
N ALA A 327 13.20 -5.71 -14.75
CA ALA A 327 14.23 -6.63 -14.30
C ALA A 327 14.16 -6.75 -12.76
N PRO A 328 14.24 -7.96 -12.19
CA PRO A 328 14.08 -8.17 -10.75
C PRO A 328 15.29 -7.64 -9.96
N GLY A 329 15.08 -7.16 -8.74
CA GLY A 329 16.12 -6.50 -7.94
C GLY A 329 17.38 -7.34 -7.64
N TYR A 330 17.30 -8.67 -7.69
CA TYR A 330 18.49 -9.55 -7.56
C TYR A 330 19.41 -9.51 -8.80
N ALA A 331 18.91 -9.04 -9.94
CA ALA A 331 19.65 -8.89 -11.20
C ALA A 331 20.13 -7.45 -11.45
N ALA A 332 19.86 -6.51 -10.52
CA ALA A 332 20.24 -5.11 -10.63
C ALA A 332 21.74 -4.92 -10.92
N GLU A 333 22.60 -5.56 -10.14
CA GLU A 333 24.06 -5.47 -10.30
C GLU A 333 24.54 -6.06 -11.63
N GLN A 334 23.87 -7.10 -12.12
CA GLN A 334 24.18 -7.72 -13.41
C GLN A 334 23.79 -6.80 -14.58
N LEU A 335 22.65 -6.10 -14.46
CA LEU A 335 22.19 -5.10 -15.42
C LEU A 335 23.14 -3.89 -15.43
N GLU A 336 23.53 -3.38 -14.26
CA GLU A 336 24.52 -2.30 -14.14
C GLU A 336 25.87 -2.68 -14.76
N ASP A 337 26.35 -3.90 -14.52
CA ASP A 337 27.58 -4.43 -15.13
C ASP A 337 27.49 -4.58 -16.66
N VAL A 338 26.32 -4.96 -17.18
CA VAL A 338 26.08 -5.04 -18.63
C VAL A 338 26.04 -3.63 -19.25
N MET A 339 25.40 -2.67 -18.60
CA MET A 339 25.42 -1.27 -19.05
C MET A 339 26.84 -0.71 -19.04
N LYS A 340 27.61 -0.91 -17.96
CA LYS A 340 29.03 -0.52 -17.85
C LYS A 340 29.90 -1.13 -18.96
N LYS A 341 29.67 -2.39 -19.33
CA LYS A 341 30.42 -3.07 -20.42
C LYS A 341 30.06 -2.58 -21.81
N LEU A 342 28.81 -2.17 -22.04
CA LEU A 342 28.32 -1.74 -23.36
C LEU A 342 28.57 -0.26 -23.65
N ALA A 343 28.71 0.59 -22.63
CA ALA A 343 28.99 2.02 -22.78
C ALA A 343 30.09 2.53 -21.82
N PRO A 344 31.30 1.93 -21.80
CA PRO A 344 32.32 2.23 -20.78
C PRO A 344 32.79 3.69 -20.80
N GLU A 345 32.98 4.28 -21.98
CA GLU A 345 33.39 5.70 -22.16
C GLU A 345 32.42 6.67 -21.44
N LEU A 346 31.13 6.30 -21.44
CA LEU A 346 30.06 7.06 -20.84
C LEU A 346 30.17 7.05 -19.30
N PHE A 347 30.47 5.88 -18.71
CA PHE A 347 30.67 5.71 -17.25
C PHE A 347 32.02 6.21 -16.73
N GLU A 348 33.06 6.20 -17.54
CA GLU A 348 34.32 6.88 -17.20
C GLU A 348 34.14 8.40 -17.14
N SER A 349 33.26 8.97 -17.97
CA SER A 349 32.95 10.41 -17.94
C SER A 349 32.06 10.80 -16.75
N GLN A 350 31.03 10.01 -16.43
CA GLN A 350 30.18 10.20 -15.25
C GLN A 350 29.74 8.85 -14.64
N PRO A 351 30.22 8.47 -13.44
CA PRO A 351 29.86 7.21 -12.81
C PRO A 351 28.39 7.17 -12.32
N ASP A 352 27.74 8.32 -12.14
CA ASP A 352 26.33 8.42 -11.69
C ASP A 352 25.31 8.39 -12.84
N LEU A 353 25.76 8.32 -14.10
CA LEU A 353 24.87 8.42 -15.27
C LEU A 353 23.84 7.29 -15.37
N LEU A 354 24.14 6.14 -14.75
CA LEU A 354 23.21 5.00 -14.60
C LEU A 354 21.88 5.42 -13.93
N HIS A 355 21.91 6.50 -13.14
CA HIS A 355 20.75 7.01 -12.39
C HIS A 355 20.12 8.26 -13.01
N GLN A 356 20.76 8.88 -14.01
CA GLN A 356 20.29 10.13 -14.63
C GLN A 356 19.27 9.89 -15.76
N LEU A 357 18.57 8.74 -15.77
CA LEU A 357 17.36 8.53 -16.59
C LEU A 357 17.51 8.70 -18.12
N VAL A 358 18.70 8.50 -18.68
CA VAL A 358 19.01 8.85 -20.09
C VAL A 358 19.23 7.69 -21.07
N THR A 359 19.45 6.45 -20.60
CA THR A 359 19.76 5.33 -21.52
C THR A 359 18.60 4.35 -21.65
N ILE A 360 18.06 4.25 -22.86
CA ILE A 360 17.17 3.16 -23.28
C ILE A 360 18.04 2.03 -23.84
N MET A 361 17.96 0.84 -23.23
CA MET A 361 18.65 -0.36 -23.69
C MET A 361 17.64 -1.43 -24.08
N ASN A 362 17.82 -2.05 -25.23
CA ASN A 362 16.93 -3.08 -25.73
C ASN A 362 16.91 -4.31 -24.79
N PRO A 363 15.74 -4.78 -24.31
CA PRO A 363 15.58 -5.99 -23.51
C PRO A 363 16.27 -7.23 -24.09
N ASN A 364 16.28 -7.38 -25.42
CA ASN A 364 16.97 -8.48 -26.10
C ASN A 364 18.48 -8.48 -25.79
N THR A 365 19.10 -7.30 -25.72
CA THR A 365 20.52 -7.16 -25.39
C THR A 365 20.79 -7.55 -23.94
N LEU A 366 19.94 -7.14 -23.00
CA LEU A 366 20.04 -7.51 -21.59
C LEU A 366 19.88 -9.04 -21.41
N MET A 367 18.88 -9.64 -22.04
CA MET A 367 18.62 -11.09 -21.99
C MET A 367 19.73 -11.90 -22.65
N ALA A 368 20.34 -11.42 -23.75
CA ALA A 368 21.50 -12.05 -24.37
C ALA A 368 22.74 -12.09 -23.45
N HIS A 369 22.83 -11.16 -22.49
CA HIS A 369 23.87 -11.15 -21.45
C HIS A 369 23.43 -11.87 -20.15
N GLY A 370 22.28 -12.54 -20.14
CA GLY A 370 21.79 -13.34 -19.02
C GLY A 370 20.92 -12.61 -18.00
N VAL A 371 20.58 -11.32 -18.22
CA VAL A 371 19.70 -10.57 -17.33
C VAL A 371 18.24 -10.97 -17.59
N PRO A 372 17.48 -11.45 -16.57
CA PRO A 372 16.06 -11.78 -16.75
C PRO A 372 15.23 -10.50 -16.88
N VAL A 373 14.50 -10.37 -18.00
CA VAL A 373 13.58 -9.25 -18.25
C VAL A 373 12.16 -9.78 -18.49
N TYR A 374 11.20 -9.17 -17.82
CA TYR A 374 9.77 -9.42 -17.95
C TYR A 374 9.08 -8.21 -18.59
N ARG A 375 7.90 -8.39 -19.19
CA ARG A 375 7.11 -7.31 -19.79
C ARG A 375 5.62 -7.41 -19.47
N THR A 376 4.93 -6.28 -19.53
CA THR A 376 3.46 -6.23 -19.50
C THR A 376 2.92 -5.01 -20.27
N ASN A 377 1.65 -5.07 -20.68
CA ASN A 377 0.89 -3.93 -21.19
C ASN A 377 -0.13 -3.54 -20.11
N GLN A 378 0.12 -2.44 -19.41
CA GLN A 378 -0.82 -1.87 -18.44
C GLN A 378 -1.97 -1.19 -19.19
N CYS A 379 -3.20 -1.65 -18.96
CA CYS A 379 -4.42 -1.09 -19.52
C CYS A 379 -5.09 -0.11 -18.55
N ALA A 380 -6.06 0.67 -19.03
CA ALA A 380 -6.78 1.64 -18.19
C ALA A 380 -7.53 0.94 -17.05
N GLY A 381 -7.39 1.45 -15.83
CA GLY A 381 -7.89 0.85 -14.59
C GLY A 381 -6.94 -0.14 -13.91
N GLU A 382 -5.74 -0.39 -14.47
CA GLU A 382 -4.77 -1.32 -13.91
C GLU A 382 -3.63 -0.64 -13.15
N PHE A 383 -3.18 -1.30 -12.08
CA PHE A 383 -2.00 -0.92 -11.30
C PHE A 383 -0.77 -1.71 -11.74
N VAL A 384 0.37 -1.04 -11.85
CA VAL A 384 1.70 -1.65 -11.92
C VAL A 384 2.45 -1.31 -10.63
N ILE A 385 3.10 -2.30 -10.02
CA ILE A 385 3.91 -2.12 -8.81
C ILE A 385 5.34 -2.51 -9.13
N THR A 386 6.29 -1.60 -8.90
CA THR A 386 7.72 -1.87 -8.95
C THR A 386 8.20 -2.27 -7.55
N PHE A 387 9.14 -3.20 -7.48
CA PHE A 387 9.71 -3.69 -6.22
C PHE A 387 11.07 -3.03 -5.94
N PRO A 388 11.54 -3.02 -4.68
CA PRO A 388 12.84 -2.48 -4.31
C PRO A 388 13.98 -2.93 -5.23
N ARG A 389 14.75 -1.95 -5.73
CA ARG A 389 15.88 -2.13 -6.65
C ARG A 389 15.51 -2.81 -7.99
N ALA A 390 14.22 -2.96 -8.33
CA ALA A 390 13.80 -3.51 -9.61
C ALA A 390 13.94 -2.44 -10.72
N TYR A 391 14.92 -2.64 -11.59
CA TYR A 391 15.10 -1.79 -12.77
C TYR A 391 13.88 -1.91 -13.69
N HIS A 392 13.38 -0.78 -14.17
CA HIS A 392 12.25 -0.76 -15.10
C HIS A 392 12.38 0.34 -16.15
N SER A 393 11.79 0.10 -17.31
CA SER A 393 11.70 1.04 -18.44
C SER A 393 10.42 0.79 -19.23
N GLY A 394 10.07 1.66 -20.18
CA GLY A 394 8.86 1.46 -20.96
C GLY A 394 8.52 2.62 -21.88
N PHE A 395 7.38 2.48 -22.57
CA PHE A 395 6.84 3.50 -23.45
C PHE A 395 5.31 3.42 -23.53
N ASN A 396 4.69 4.49 -24.00
CA ASN A 396 3.24 4.61 -24.14
C ASN A 396 2.81 4.20 -25.56
N GLN A 397 1.74 3.39 -25.64
CA GLN A 397 1.17 2.95 -26.91
C GLN A 397 0.44 4.07 -27.66
N GLY A 398 0.05 5.14 -26.96
CA GLY A 398 -0.74 6.25 -27.48
C GLY A 398 -1.04 7.28 -26.39
N PHE A 399 -2.08 8.08 -26.59
CA PHE A 399 -2.48 9.10 -25.63
C PHE A 399 -3.02 8.48 -24.33
N ASN A 400 -2.39 8.79 -23.19
CA ASN A 400 -2.83 8.28 -21.88
C ASN A 400 -2.49 9.20 -20.70
N PHE A 401 -3.09 8.90 -19.55
CA PHE A 401 -2.86 9.60 -18.30
C PHE A 401 -2.66 8.61 -17.16
N ALA A 402 -1.48 8.67 -16.53
CA ALA A 402 -1.09 7.85 -15.39
C ALA A 402 -0.77 8.71 -14.18
N GLU A 403 -0.91 8.14 -12.99
CA GLU A 403 -0.50 8.73 -11.73
C GLU A 403 0.34 7.70 -10.97
N ALA A 404 1.47 8.12 -10.39
CA ALA A 404 2.35 7.24 -9.63
C ALA A 404 2.78 7.85 -8.31
N VAL A 405 3.12 7.00 -7.34
CA VAL A 405 3.70 7.43 -6.06
C VAL A 405 4.62 6.35 -5.52
N ASN A 406 5.67 6.75 -4.81
CA ASN A 406 6.55 5.81 -4.13
C ASN A 406 5.99 5.45 -2.75
N PHE A 407 6.30 4.25 -2.26
CA PHE A 407 5.93 3.83 -0.92
C PHE A 407 6.99 2.92 -0.30
N CYS A 408 7.01 2.88 1.03
CA CYS A 408 7.96 2.08 1.79
C CYS A 408 7.22 1.22 2.82
N THR A 409 7.40 -0.09 2.70
CA THR A 409 6.87 -1.13 3.59
C THR A 409 7.90 -1.53 4.66
N VAL A 410 7.52 -2.42 5.58
CA VAL A 410 8.41 -2.92 6.64
C VAL A 410 9.62 -3.69 6.11
N ASP A 411 9.44 -4.48 5.06
CA ASP A 411 10.49 -5.31 4.44
C ASP A 411 11.52 -4.48 3.67
N TRP A 412 11.17 -3.26 3.26
CA TRP A 412 12.10 -2.31 2.63
C TRP A 412 13.13 -1.73 3.62
N LEU A 413 12.87 -1.69 4.93
CA LEU A 413 13.74 -0.99 5.89
C LEU A 413 15.25 -1.38 5.81
N PRO A 414 15.64 -2.67 5.71
CA PRO A 414 17.04 -3.04 5.53
C PRO A 414 17.59 -2.67 4.14
N LEU A 415 16.74 -2.69 3.12
CA LEU A 415 17.12 -2.33 1.75
C LEU A 415 17.36 -0.83 1.63
N GLY A 416 16.59 0.01 2.34
CA GLY A 416 16.84 1.45 2.49
C GLY A 416 18.20 1.73 3.13
N ARG A 417 18.55 1.02 4.22
CA ARG A 417 19.88 1.13 4.85
C ARG A 417 21.02 0.74 3.89
N GLN A 418 20.87 -0.37 3.15
CA GLN A 418 21.83 -0.78 2.12
C GLN A 418 21.90 0.23 0.96
N CYS A 419 20.79 0.84 0.57
CA CYS A 419 20.76 1.87 -0.47
C CYS A 419 21.53 3.13 -0.05
N VAL A 420 21.40 3.58 1.20
CA VAL A 420 22.16 4.73 1.72
C VAL A 420 23.66 4.42 1.79
N GLU A 421 24.05 3.18 2.13
CA GLU A 421 25.45 2.75 2.01
C GLU A 421 25.93 2.76 0.54
N HIS A 422 25.12 2.27 -0.39
CA HIS A 422 25.45 2.29 -1.82
C HIS A 422 25.58 3.73 -2.37
N TYR A 423 24.65 4.63 -2.03
CA TYR A 423 24.71 6.04 -2.40
C TYR A 423 25.96 6.73 -1.83
N ARG A 424 26.36 6.39 -0.60
CA ARG A 424 27.61 6.88 0.02
C ARG A 424 28.86 6.45 -0.77
N LEU A 425 28.88 5.26 -1.36
CA LEU A 425 29.98 4.79 -2.22
C LEU A 425 30.01 5.50 -3.58
N LEU A 426 28.86 5.88 -4.11
CA LEU A 426 28.71 6.59 -5.40
C LEU A 426 28.79 8.12 -5.29
N HIS A 427 28.88 8.66 -4.07
CA HIS A 427 28.74 10.09 -3.74
C HIS A 427 27.39 10.71 -4.17
N ARG A 428 26.31 9.91 -4.22
CA ARG A 428 24.96 10.37 -4.60
C ARG A 428 24.24 11.04 -3.41
N TYR A 429 23.49 12.09 -3.71
CA TYR A 429 22.64 12.80 -2.75
C TYR A 429 21.50 11.92 -2.22
N CYS A 430 21.19 12.03 -0.93
CA CYS A 430 20.08 11.32 -0.31
C CYS A 430 18.85 12.24 -0.20
N VAL A 431 17.70 11.82 -0.73
CA VAL A 431 16.44 12.59 -0.69
C VAL A 431 15.92 12.83 0.74
N PHE A 432 16.31 11.99 1.70
CA PHE A 432 16.05 12.14 3.13
C PHE A 432 17.06 11.28 3.91
N SER A 433 17.14 11.46 5.24
CA SER A 433 17.97 10.62 6.11
C SER A 433 17.19 9.40 6.64
N HIS A 434 17.67 8.19 6.33
CA HIS A 434 17.09 6.92 6.81
C HIS A 434 17.12 6.82 8.34
N ASP A 435 18.23 7.18 8.97
CA ASP A 435 18.37 7.12 10.44
C ASP A 435 17.46 8.13 11.16
N GLU A 436 17.19 9.29 10.56
CA GLU A 436 16.21 10.26 11.06
C GLU A 436 14.80 9.67 11.07
N MET A 437 14.42 8.98 10.00
CA MET A 437 13.13 8.29 9.86
C MET A 437 13.00 7.15 10.90
N ILE A 438 14.04 6.33 11.09
CA ILE A 438 14.09 5.30 12.14
C ILE A 438 13.90 5.91 13.54
N CYS A 439 14.59 7.00 13.86
CA CYS A 439 14.47 7.66 15.16
C CYS A 439 13.10 8.32 15.37
N LYS A 440 12.48 8.88 14.31
CA LYS A 440 11.11 9.42 14.34
C LYS A 440 10.04 8.34 14.53
N MET A 441 10.23 7.14 13.99
CA MET A 441 9.38 5.99 14.30
C MET A 441 9.58 5.53 15.74
N ALA A 442 10.83 5.38 16.19
CA ALA A 442 11.16 4.96 17.55
C ALA A 442 10.60 5.90 18.64
N SER A 443 10.51 7.21 18.38
CA SER A 443 9.89 8.17 19.31
C SER A 443 8.35 8.10 19.37
N LYS A 444 7.71 7.34 18.47
CA LYS A 444 6.25 7.13 18.38
C LYS A 444 5.88 5.64 18.57
N ALA A 445 6.71 4.88 19.28
CA ALA A 445 6.59 3.42 19.42
C ALA A 445 5.25 2.93 20.02
N ASP A 446 4.51 3.79 20.70
CA ASP A 446 3.19 3.52 21.27
C ASP A 446 2.08 3.41 20.20
N VAL A 447 2.14 4.24 19.16
CA VAL A 447 1.14 4.29 18.07
C VAL A 447 1.52 3.48 16.83
N LEU A 448 2.76 2.97 16.75
CA LEU A 448 3.20 2.13 15.64
C LEU A 448 2.46 0.79 15.58
N ASP A 449 2.26 0.29 14.37
CA ASP A 449 1.98 -1.12 14.13
C ASP A 449 3.09 -2.02 14.73
N VAL A 450 2.70 -3.22 15.15
CA VAL A 450 3.58 -4.18 15.83
C VAL A 450 4.68 -4.71 14.91
N VAL A 451 4.35 -5.00 13.65
CA VAL A 451 5.29 -5.54 12.66
C VAL A 451 6.31 -4.47 12.30
N VAL A 452 5.83 -3.23 12.10
CA VAL A 452 6.71 -2.04 11.95
C VAL A 452 7.62 -1.92 13.16
N ALA A 453 7.10 -1.92 14.39
CA ALA A 453 7.89 -1.76 15.61
C ALA A 453 8.97 -2.85 15.76
N SER A 454 8.64 -4.11 15.47
CA SER A 454 9.62 -5.22 15.50
C SER A 454 10.73 -5.06 14.46
N MET A 455 10.41 -4.54 13.27
CA MET A 455 11.39 -4.38 12.20
C MET A 455 12.29 -3.16 12.44
N VAL A 456 11.70 -2.04 12.86
CA VAL A 456 12.44 -0.83 13.29
C VAL A 456 13.34 -1.14 14.48
N GLN A 457 12.92 -2.00 15.42
CA GLN A 457 13.76 -2.43 16.55
C GLN A 457 15.03 -3.18 16.10
N LYS A 458 14.95 -3.99 15.03
CA LYS A 458 16.10 -4.70 14.45
C LYS A 458 17.03 -3.74 13.71
N ASP A 459 16.49 -2.87 12.87
CA ASP A 459 17.28 -1.89 12.11
C ASP A 459 17.96 -0.87 13.03
N MET A 460 17.26 -0.43 14.09
CA MET A 460 17.79 0.45 15.12
C MET A 460 18.92 -0.20 15.94
N ALA A 461 18.89 -1.52 16.16
CA ALA A 461 19.98 -2.22 16.83
C ALA A 461 21.27 -2.19 16.01
N ILE A 462 21.17 -2.44 14.69
CA ILE A 462 22.29 -2.34 13.74
C ILE A 462 22.83 -0.91 13.71
N MET A 463 21.94 0.08 13.58
CA MET A 463 22.29 1.51 13.60
C MET A 463 23.05 1.93 14.87
N ILE A 464 22.65 1.43 16.05
CA ILE A 464 23.34 1.72 17.33
C ILE A 464 24.72 1.07 17.36
N GLU A 465 24.88 -0.16 16.86
CA GLU A 465 26.16 -0.87 16.82
C GLU A 465 27.16 -0.19 15.87
N ASP A 466 26.70 0.15 14.65
CA ASP A 466 27.49 0.91 13.65
C ASP A 466 27.90 2.29 14.18
N GLU A 467 26.96 3.05 14.73
CA GLU A 467 27.24 4.39 15.29
C GLU A 467 28.20 4.33 16.47
N THR A 468 28.12 3.28 17.31
CA THR A 468 29.06 3.06 18.42
C THR A 468 30.47 2.79 17.88
N MET A 469 30.59 1.90 16.90
CA MET A 469 31.86 1.56 16.25
C MET A 469 32.50 2.79 15.58
N LEU A 470 31.70 3.61 14.91
CA LEU A 470 32.15 4.82 14.25
C LEU A 470 32.58 5.90 15.25
N ARG A 471 31.83 6.14 16.33
CA ARG A 471 32.23 7.07 17.40
C ARG A 471 33.53 6.65 18.06
N GLU A 472 33.69 5.36 18.37
CA GLU A 472 34.97 4.82 18.88
C GLU A 472 36.12 5.01 17.90
N LYS A 473 35.90 4.83 16.59
CA LYS A 473 36.93 5.07 15.57
C LYS A 473 37.36 6.54 15.56
N VAL A 474 36.41 7.47 15.68
CA VAL A 474 36.66 8.92 15.66
C VAL A 474 37.34 9.42 16.95
N ASP A 475 37.01 8.84 18.10
CA ASP A 475 37.75 9.05 19.36
C ASP A 475 39.20 8.55 19.25
N LYS A 476 39.41 7.34 18.71
CA LYS A 476 40.75 6.78 18.43
C LYS A 476 41.57 7.60 17.42
N LEU A 477 40.93 8.38 16.54
CA LEU A 477 41.58 9.35 15.65
C LEU A 477 41.95 10.67 16.36
N GLY A 478 41.55 10.88 17.62
CA GLY A 478 41.93 12.01 18.46
C GLY A 478 40.96 13.20 18.45
N VAL A 479 39.69 12.98 18.08
CA VAL A 479 38.64 14.02 18.14
C VAL A 479 38.04 14.05 19.56
N THR A 480 38.48 14.99 20.39
CA THR A 480 38.10 15.03 21.82
C THR A 480 36.96 16.00 22.16
N ASP A 481 36.65 16.96 21.28
CA ASP A 481 35.55 17.92 21.51
C ASP A 481 34.26 17.37 20.90
N SER A 482 33.14 17.48 21.63
CA SER A 482 31.85 16.94 21.19
C SER A 482 30.69 17.84 21.64
N GLU A 483 29.70 18.00 20.76
CA GLU A 483 28.57 18.89 20.98
C GLU A 483 27.26 18.25 20.51
N ARG A 484 26.14 18.60 21.16
CA ARG A 484 24.82 18.10 20.76
C ARG A 484 24.24 18.99 19.66
N VAL A 485 23.91 18.41 18.52
CA VAL A 485 23.39 19.13 17.34
C VAL A 485 22.03 18.55 16.92
N ALA A 486 21.04 19.41 16.71
CA ALA A 486 19.72 19.04 16.19
C ALA A 486 19.71 19.09 14.65
N PHE A 487 20.22 18.03 14.03
CA PHE A 487 20.37 17.92 12.57
C PHE A 487 19.05 18.09 11.80
N GLU A 488 17.90 17.78 12.40
CA GLU A 488 16.57 17.92 11.80
C GLU A 488 16.10 19.38 11.61
N LEU A 489 16.82 20.35 12.16
CA LEU A 489 16.52 21.78 12.03
C LEU A 489 17.28 22.46 10.87
N PHE A 490 18.30 21.80 10.33
CA PHE A 490 19.09 22.31 9.22
C PHE A 490 18.47 21.85 7.88
N PRO A 491 18.49 22.69 6.83
CA PRO A 491 18.21 22.23 5.47
C PRO A 491 19.13 21.06 5.07
N ASP A 492 18.63 20.15 4.23
CA ASP A 492 19.41 18.96 3.83
C ASP A 492 20.77 19.34 3.21
N ASP A 493 20.83 20.40 2.42
CA ASP A 493 22.06 20.92 1.80
C ASP A 493 23.12 21.40 2.81
N GLU A 494 22.71 21.89 3.98
CA GLU A 494 23.63 22.32 5.05
C GLU A 494 24.12 21.16 5.92
N ARG A 495 23.47 19.99 5.84
CA ARG A 495 23.79 18.79 6.64
C ARG A 495 24.35 17.61 5.82
N GLN A 496 24.71 17.84 4.55
CA GLN A 496 25.36 16.85 3.68
C GLN A 496 26.86 16.71 3.94
N CYS A 497 27.39 15.48 3.87
CA CYS A 497 28.84 15.24 3.92
C CYS A 497 29.54 15.81 2.67
N LEU A 498 30.61 16.60 2.89
CA LEU A 498 31.43 17.21 1.83
C LEU A 498 31.87 16.20 0.75
N LYS A 499 32.29 15.00 1.17
CA LYS A 499 32.83 13.93 0.32
C LYS A 499 31.73 13.12 -0.36
N CYS A 500 30.87 12.45 0.40
CA CYS A 500 29.95 11.43 -0.10
C CYS A 500 28.49 11.88 -0.26
N LYS A 501 28.18 13.16 0.00
CA LYS A 501 26.85 13.78 -0.16
C LYS A 501 25.69 13.17 0.64
N THR A 502 25.98 12.19 1.51
CA THR A 502 25.02 11.62 2.45
C THR A 502 24.55 12.67 3.46
N THR A 503 23.23 12.74 3.67
CA THR A 503 22.56 13.62 4.66
C THR A 503 22.81 13.11 6.08
N CYS A 504 23.65 13.81 6.84
CA CYS A 504 24.03 13.41 8.21
C CYS A 504 22.90 13.68 9.20
N PHE A 505 22.67 12.72 10.12
CA PHE A 505 21.69 12.86 11.20
C PHE A 505 22.20 12.35 12.56
N MET A 506 22.76 11.14 12.64
CA MET A 506 23.20 10.57 13.92
C MET A 506 24.39 11.31 14.51
N SER A 507 25.39 11.56 13.68
CA SER A 507 26.58 12.35 14.00
C SER A 507 27.30 12.85 12.75
N ALA A 508 28.11 13.90 12.92
CA ALA A 508 28.99 14.46 11.91
C ALA A 508 30.22 15.11 12.57
N VAL A 509 31.29 15.30 11.80
CA VAL A 509 32.49 16.00 12.25
C VAL A 509 32.62 17.36 11.57
N TYR A 510 32.89 18.38 12.38
CA TYR A 510 33.04 19.78 12.00
C TYR A 510 34.44 20.27 12.38
N CYS A 511 34.92 21.33 11.73
CA CYS A 511 36.16 21.99 12.12
C CYS A 511 36.02 23.52 12.03
N PRO A 512 36.43 24.28 13.07
CA PRO A 512 36.34 25.76 13.06
C PRO A 512 37.07 26.46 11.91
N CYS A 513 37.97 25.78 11.18
CA CYS A 513 38.63 26.34 10.00
C CYS A 513 37.74 26.46 8.74
N LYS A 514 36.62 25.73 8.70
CA LYS A 514 35.66 25.67 7.58
C LYS A 514 34.24 25.72 8.14
N PRO A 515 33.74 26.89 8.57
CA PRO A 515 32.36 27.02 9.06
C PRO A 515 31.36 26.62 7.97
N GLY A 516 30.29 25.93 8.36
CA GLY A 516 29.26 25.45 7.43
C GLY A 516 29.62 24.20 6.62
N LEU A 517 30.82 23.60 6.81
CA LEU A 517 31.18 22.32 6.19
C LEU A 517 31.36 21.22 7.23
N LEU A 518 30.90 20.02 6.87
CA LEU A 518 30.92 18.82 7.70
C LEU A 518 31.25 17.56 6.89
N VAL A 519 31.61 16.50 7.59
CA VAL A 519 31.75 15.15 7.05
C VAL A 519 31.05 14.12 7.94
N CYS A 520 30.57 13.04 7.35
CA CYS A 520 30.11 11.87 8.11
C CYS A 520 31.30 11.12 8.74
N LEU A 521 31.05 10.26 9.71
CA LEU A 521 32.13 9.56 10.46
C LEU A 521 32.98 8.60 9.59
N TYR A 522 32.54 8.29 8.37
CA TYR A 522 33.32 7.52 7.40
C TYR A 522 34.44 8.33 6.75
N HIS A 523 34.30 9.66 6.64
CA HIS A 523 35.16 10.55 5.85
C HIS A 523 35.81 11.66 6.70
N VAL A 524 36.14 11.37 7.96
CA VAL A 524 36.72 12.34 8.90
C VAL A 524 38.05 12.92 8.40
N GLU A 525 38.83 12.14 7.66
CA GLU A 525 40.11 12.54 7.07
C GLU A 525 39.95 13.52 5.89
N ASP A 526 38.80 13.53 5.20
CA ASP A 526 38.53 14.38 4.02
C ASP A 526 38.09 15.83 4.38
N LEU A 527 37.88 16.15 5.67
CA LEU A 527 37.32 17.44 6.09
C LEU A 527 38.26 18.63 5.80
N CYS A 528 39.49 18.57 6.31
CA CYS A 528 40.53 19.58 6.12
C CYS A 528 41.91 19.06 6.58
N SER A 529 42.97 19.82 6.32
CA SER A 529 44.33 19.52 6.79
C SER A 529 44.62 19.96 8.23
N CYS A 530 43.60 20.30 9.03
CA CYS A 530 43.80 20.57 10.45
C CYS A 530 43.97 19.27 11.23
N PRO A 531 44.74 19.27 12.34
CA PRO A 531 44.85 18.09 13.19
C PRO A 531 43.53 17.78 13.89
N THR A 532 43.25 16.49 14.06
CA THR A 532 41.97 15.93 14.55
C THR A 532 41.52 16.45 15.92
N TYR A 533 42.45 16.83 16.81
CA TYR A 533 42.09 17.44 18.10
C TYR A 533 41.39 18.81 17.98
N LYS A 534 41.39 19.45 16.80
CA LYS A 534 40.62 20.68 16.51
C LYS A 534 39.25 20.39 15.92
N TYR A 535 38.93 19.13 15.66
CA TYR A 535 37.62 18.73 15.16
C TYR A 535 36.62 18.65 16.31
N LYS A 536 35.35 18.80 15.97
CA LYS A 536 34.21 18.67 16.87
C LYS A 536 33.30 17.56 16.35
N LEU A 537 32.99 16.60 17.20
CA LEU A 537 31.96 15.59 16.94
C LEU A 537 30.60 16.16 17.33
N GLY A 538 29.81 16.60 16.35
CA GLY A 538 28.40 16.93 16.57
C GLY A 538 27.58 15.64 16.55
N TYR A 539 26.82 15.37 17.61
CA TYR A 539 25.98 14.17 17.72
C TYR A 539 24.53 14.52 18.07
N ARG A 540 23.56 13.74 17.58
CA ARG A 540 22.14 14.02 17.83
C ARG A 540 21.62 13.47 19.15
N TYR A 541 22.03 12.24 19.47
CA TYR A 541 21.65 11.49 20.66
C TYR A 541 22.89 10.86 21.32
N THR A 542 22.88 10.73 22.65
CA THR A 542 23.83 9.87 23.35
C THR A 542 23.43 8.40 23.17
N LEU A 543 24.36 7.46 23.36
CA LEU A 543 24.03 6.03 23.33
C LEU A 543 22.99 5.68 24.41
N GLU A 544 23.08 6.34 25.58
CA GLU A 544 22.12 6.22 26.69
C GLU A 544 20.70 6.69 26.34
N GLU A 545 20.51 7.57 25.34
CA GLU A 545 19.19 7.99 24.85
C GLU A 545 18.61 7.02 23.80
N LEU A 546 19.47 6.35 23.04
CA LEU A 546 19.06 5.41 21.99
C LEU A 546 18.57 4.06 22.55
N TYR A 547 19.19 3.53 23.60
CA TYR A 547 18.75 2.28 24.22
C TYR A 547 17.30 2.33 24.77
N PRO A 548 16.85 3.37 25.48
CA PRO A 548 15.44 3.55 25.85
C PRO A 548 14.47 3.58 24.66
N MET A 549 14.83 4.24 23.56
CA MET A 549 14.00 4.28 22.34
C MET A 549 13.87 2.88 21.71
N MET A 550 14.97 2.14 21.61
CA MET A 550 14.96 0.74 21.14
C MET A 550 14.16 -0.17 22.10
N ASN A 551 14.28 0.04 23.42
CA ASN A 551 13.53 -0.73 24.42
C ASN A 551 12.01 -0.45 24.34
N ALA A 552 11.58 0.78 24.05
CA ALA A 552 10.16 1.09 23.84
C ALA A 552 9.58 0.32 22.65
N LEU A 553 10.30 0.29 21.52
CA LEU A 553 9.93 -0.54 20.36
C LEU A 553 9.92 -2.04 20.68
N LYS A 554 10.90 -2.52 21.45
CA LYS A 554 10.98 -3.91 21.90
C LYS A 554 9.76 -4.29 22.75
N MET A 555 9.40 -3.49 23.76
CA MET A 555 8.21 -3.73 24.59
C MET A 555 6.92 -3.74 23.76
N ARG A 556 6.79 -2.84 22.77
CA ARG A 556 5.66 -2.84 21.82
C ARG A 556 5.59 -4.15 21.02
N ALA A 557 6.70 -4.58 20.43
CA ALA A 557 6.78 -5.82 19.65
C ALA A 557 6.51 -7.07 20.51
N GLU A 558 7.08 -7.14 21.72
CA GLU A 558 6.87 -8.26 22.65
C GLU A 558 5.43 -8.33 23.18
N SER A 559 4.76 -7.18 23.36
CA SER A 559 3.37 -7.13 23.86
C SER A 559 2.36 -7.86 22.97
N TYR A 560 2.61 -7.93 21.66
CA TYR A 560 1.79 -8.70 20.74
C TYR A 560 2.09 -10.20 20.81
N ASN A 561 3.36 -10.59 20.97
CA ASN A 561 3.74 -12.00 21.15
C ASN A 561 3.15 -12.57 22.45
N GLU A 562 3.17 -11.79 23.52
CA GLU A 562 2.53 -12.13 24.79
C GLU A 562 1.01 -12.24 24.65
N TRP A 563 0.35 -11.27 23.98
CA TRP A 563 -1.08 -11.34 23.68
C TRP A 563 -1.44 -12.56 22.82
N ALA A 564 -0.69 -12.84 21.76
CA ALA A 564 -0.92 -13.97 20.87
C ALA A 564 -0.72 -15.32 21.59
N SER A 565 0.27 -15.42 22.49
CA SER A 565 0.42 -16.58 23.38
C SER A 565 -0.79 -16.73 24.31
N ASN A 566 -1.21 -15.62 24.95
CA ASN A 566 -2.37 -15.60 25.85
C ASN A 566 -3.69 -15.98 25.17
N VAL A 567 -3.85 -15.66 23.88
CA VAL A 567 -4.99 -16.03 23.03
C VAL A 567 -4.92 -17.49 22.61
N ASN A 568 -3.76 -17.98 22.13
CA ASN A 568 -3.58 -19.40 21.80
C ASN A 568 -3.81 -20.30 23.03
N GLU A 569 -3.25 -19.95 24.18
CA GLU A 569 -3.50 -20.64 25.45
C GLU A 569 -4.98 -20.61 25.87
N ALA A 570 -5.72 -19.53 25.54
CA ALA A 570 -7.15 -19.45 25.82
C ALA A 570 -7.98 -20.36 24.92
N LEU A 571 -7.59 -20.48 23.64
CA LEU A 571 -8.28 -21.28 22.62
C LEU A 571 -7.98 -22.78 22.75
N GLU A 572 -6.72 -23.14 23.03
CA GLU A 572 -6.26 -24.53 23.22
C GLU A 572 -6.46 -25.05 24.65
N ALA A 573 -7.06 -24.25 25.54
CA ALA A 573 -7.26 -24.59 26.94
C ALA A 573 -8.02 -25.92 27.12
N LYS A 574 -7.31 -26.93 27.67
CA LYS A 574 -7.93 -28.17 28.12
C LYS A 574 -8.98 -27.87 29.20
N ILE A 575 -10.00 -28.73 29.30
CA ILE A 575 -11.22 -28.57 30.10
C ILE A 575 -11.00 -27.97 31.50
N ASN A 576 -9.92 -28.33 32.19
CA ASN A 576 -9.63 -27.88 33.55
C ASN A 576 -9.05 -26.45 33.67
N ASN A 577 -8.70 -25.79 32.56
CA ASN A 577 -8.04 -24.47 32.55
C ASN A 577 -8.68 -23.47 31.56
N LYS A 578 -9.90 -23.75 31.11
CA LYS A 578 -10.67 -22.92 30.17
C LYS A 578 -10.96 -21.53 30.76
N LYS A 579 -10.64 -20.47 30.02
CA LYS A 579 -10.90 -19.08 30.44
C LYS A 579 -12.40 -18.73 30.30
N SER A 580 -12.86 -17.70 31.00
CA SER A 580 -14.27 -17.26 30.93
C SER A 580 -14.58 -16.49 29.65
N LEU A 581 -15.85 -16.41 29.26
CA LEU A 581 -16.29 -15.57 28.14
C LEU A 581 -15.92 -14.08 28.31
N ILE A 582 -15.88 -13.58 29.55
CA ILE A 582 -15.45 -12.21 29.86
C ILE A 582 -13.96 -12.03 29.53
N SER A 583 -13.13 -13.05 29.81
CA SER A 583 -11.70 -13.04 29.48
C SER A 583 -11.45 -13.00 27.97
N PHE A 584 -12.28 -13.68 27.17
CA PHE A 584 -12.22 -13.62 25.70
C PHE A 584 -12.57 -12.21 25.19
N LYS A 585 -13.60 -11.58 25.74
CA LYS A 585 -13.97 -10.19 25.40
C LYS A 585 -12.88 -9.18 25.78
N ALA A 586 -12.26 -9.35 26.95
CA ALA A 586 -11.13 -8.53 27.38
C ALA A 586 -9.91 -8.64 26.45
N LEU A 587 -9.62 -9.84 25.91
CA LEU A 587 -8.54 -10.02 24.93
C LEU A 587 -8.84 -9.34 23.57
N ILE A 588 -10.11 -9.27 23.17
CA ILE A 588 -10.53 -8.50 21.98
C ILE A 588 -10.42 -7.00 22.26
N GLU A 589 -10.94 -6.53 23.39
CA GLU A 589 -10.85 -5.12 23.82
C GLU A 589 -9.39 -4.65 23.93
N GLU A 590 -8.50 -5.48 24.48
CA GLU A 590 -7.06 -5.20 24.51
C GLU A 590 -6.48 -5.05 23.09
N SER A 591 -6.89 -5.90 22.15
CA SER A 591 -6.42 -5.83 20.76
C SER A 591 -6.91 -4.57 20.03
N GLU A 592 -8.11 -4.08 20.37
CA GLU A 592 -8.70 -2.88 19.79
C GLU A 592 -8.08 -1.60 20.39
N ILE A 593 -7.86 -1.57 21.71
CA ILE A 593 -7.13 -0.48 22.40
C ILE A 593 -5.68 -0.38 21.90
N LYS A 594 -4.99 -1.52 21.78
CA LYS A 594 -3.58 -1.57 21.34
C LYS A 594 -3.42 -1.53 19.82
N LYS A 595 -4.50 -1.44 19.03
CA LYS A 595 -4.50 -1.51 17.56
C LYS A 595 -3.62 -2.66 17.03
N PHE A 596 -3.89 -3.88 17.45
CA PHE A 596 -3.21 -5.04 16.89
C PHE A 596 -3.77 -5.38 15.49
N PRO A 597 -2.93 -5.91 14.57
CA PRO A 597 -3.34 -6.22 13.21
C PRO A 597 -4.47 -7.28 13.19
N ASP A 598 -5.41 -7.14 12.25
CA ASP A 598 -6.56 -8.05 12.05
C ASP A 598 -6.13 -9.37 11.38
N ASN A 599 -5.29 -10.11 12.10
CA ASN A 599 -4.77 -11.41 11.71
C ASN A 599 -5.83 -12.51 11.93
N ASP A 600 -5.65 -13.65 11.29
CA ASP A 600 -6.58 -14.80 11.40
C ASP A 600 -6.80 -15.26 12.85
N LEU A 601 -5.83 -15.05 13.74
CA LEU A 601 -5.97 -15.30 15.18
C LEU A 601 -7.03 -14.42 15.84
N LEU A 602 -7.08 -13.12 15.51
CA LEU A 602 -8.09 -12.18 16.03
C LEU A 602 -9.46 -12.50 15.43
N ARG A 603 -9.54 -12.84 14.15
CA ARG A 603 -10.77 -13.28 13.48
C ARG A 603 -11.32 -14.56 14.10
N HIS A 604 -10.45 -15.54 14.35
CA HIS A 604 -10.83 -16.78 15.01
C HIS A 604 -11.31 -16.54 16.46
N LEU A 605 -10.61 -15.69 17.22
CA LEU A 605 -11.03 -15.28 18.57
C LEU A 605 -12.42 -14.59 18.55
N ARG A 606 -12.66 -13.69 17.59
CA ARG A 606 -13.97 -13.02 17.40
C ARG A 606 -15.07 -14.03 17.07
N LEU A 607 -14.83 -14.97 16.15
CA LEU A 607 -15.78 -16.04 15.80
C LEU A 607 -16.12 -16.94 17.00
N VAL A 608 -15.10 -17.44 17.70
CA VAL A 608 -15.29 -18.29 18.90
C VAL A 608 -16.04 -17.55 19.99
N THR A 609 -15.75 -16.26 20.21
CA THR A 609 -16.47 -15.41 21.18
C THR A 609 -17.93 -15.20 20.77
N GLN A 610 -18.19 -14.97 19.48
CA GLN A 610 -19.56 -14.79 18.97
C GLN A 610 -20.40 -16.07 19.09
N ASP A 611 -19.82 -17.23 18.79
CA ASP A 611 -20.50 -18.53 18.92
C ASP A 611 -20.72 -18.91 20.40
N ALA A 612 -19.78 -18.57 21.28
CA ALA A 612 -19.97 -18.68 22.72
C ALA A 612 -21.09 -17.77 23.25
N ASP A 613 -21.21 -16.52 22.78
CA ASP A 613 -22.33 -15.63 23.10
C ASP A 613 -23.69 -16.20 22.61
N LYS A 614 -23.75 -16.75 21.38
CA LYS A 614 -24.95 -17.43 20.87
C LYS A 614 -25.33 -18.61 21.77
N CYS A 615 -24.36 -19.46 22.11
CA CYS A 615 -24.59 -20.62 22.99
C CYS A 615 -25.03 -20.20 24.39
N ALA A 616 -24.46 -19.14 24.97
CA ALA A 616 -24.86 -18.59 26.25
C ALA A 616 -26.30 -18.04 26.23
N SER A 617 -26.71 -17.38 25.14
CA SER A 617 -28.06 -16.87 24.94
C SER A 617 -29.09 -18.01 24.86
N VAL A 618 -28.83 -19.04 24.05
CA VAL A 618 -29.69 -20.24 23.94
C VAL A 618 -29.76 -20.97 25.29
N ALA A 619 -28.62 -21.16 25.96
CA ALA A 619 -28.56 -21.76 27.29
C ALA A 619 -29.40 -20.98 28.32
N GLN A 620 -29.36 -19.65 28.29
CA GLN A 620 -30.15 -18.80 29.18
C GLN A 620 -31.65 -18.83 28.83
N GLN A 621 -32.03 -18.97 27.55
CA GLN A 621 -33.42 -19.17 27.15
C GLN A 621 -33.97 -20.50 27.67
N LEU A 622 -33.23 -21.61 27.50
CA LEU A 622 -33.61 -22.93 28.02
C LEU A 622 -33.78 -22.93 29.54
N LEU A 623 -32.89 -22.25 30.28
CA LEU A 623 -33.02 -22.12 31.74
C LEU A 623 -34.19 -21.21 32.17
N ASN A 624 -34.60 -20.25 31.33
CA ASN A 624 -35.70 -19.31 31.60
C ASN A 624 -37.09 -19.83 31.17
N GLY A 625 -37.19 -20.90 30.37
CA GLY A 625 -38.46 -21.50 29.92
C GLY A 625 -39.46 -21.76 31.07
N LYS A 626 -38.93 -22.04 32.27
CA LYS A 626 -39.61 -22.11 33.57
C LYS A 626 -40.62 -20.99 33.88
N ARG A 627 -40.57 -19.83 33.21
CA ARG A 627 -41.49 -18.70 33.44
C ARG A 627 -42.66 -18.59 32.45
N GLN A 628 -42.64 -19.27 31.31
CA GLN A 628 -43.62 -19.02 30.23
C GLN A 628 -44.75 -20.05 30.11
N THR A 629 -44.61 -21.23 30.73
CA THR A 629 -45.54 -22.36 30.64
C THR A 629 -46.64 -22.40 31.71
N ARG A 630 -46.82 -21.33 32.50
CA ARG A 630 -47.85 -21.28 33.57
C ARG A 630 -49.31 -21.17 33.08
N TYR A 631 -49.57 -21.34 31.78
CA TYR A 631 -50.91 -21.30 31.21
C TYR A 631 -51.05 -22.19 29.97
N ARG A 632 -51.34 -23.48 30.17
CA ARG A 632 -52.09 -24.34 29.21
C ARG A 632 -52.52 -25.67 29.84
N SER A 633 -53.67 -25.63 30.51
CA SER A 633 -54.47 -26.83 30.76
C SER A 633 -55.07 -27.31 29.43
N GLY A 634 -54.36 -28.19 28.73
CA GLY A 634 -54.79 -28.75 27.44
C GLY A 634 -53.59 -29.28 26.65
N GLY A 635 -53.50 -30.61 26.52
CA GLY A 635 -52.34 -31.34 25.98
C GLY A 635 -52.14 -31.22 24.46
N GLY A 636 -52.01 -29.99 23.95
CA GLY A 636 -51.50 -29.74 22.61
C GLY A 636 -49.98 -29.70 22.61
N LYS A 637 -49.33 -30.58 21.83
CA LYS A 637 -47.87 -30.57 21.64
C LYS A 637 -47.41 -29.19 21.17
N CYS A 638 -46.46 -28.58 21.87
CA CYS A 638 -45.73 -27.43 21.35
C CYS A 638 -44.71 -27.94 20.31
N PRO A 639 -44.73 -27.46 19.05
CA PRO A 639 -43.84 -27.98 18.00
C PRO A 639 -42.35 -27.64 18.18
N ASN A 640 -41.97 -26.98 19.28
CA ASN A 640 -40.62 -26.47 19.55
C ASN A 640 -40.06 -26.98 20.91
N GLN A 641 -40.54 -28.10 21.45
CA GLN A 641 -39.92 -28.70 22.64
C GLN A 641 -38.65 -29.47 22.25
N LEU A 642 -37.55 -29.19 22.94
CA LEU A 642 -36.26 -29.85 22.72
C LEU A 642 -36.34 -31.31 23.19
N THR A 643 -35.73 -32.25 22.47
CA THR A 643 -35.62 -33.64 22.91
C THR A 643 -34.46 -33.84 23.90
N VAL A 644 -34.50 -34.93 24.67
CA VAL A 644 -33.42 -35.29 25.61
C VAL A 644 -32.08 -35.52 24.90
N ASP A 645 -32.09 -36.09 23.69
CA ASP A 645 -30.87 -36.30 22.91
C ASP A 645 -30.28 -34.99 22.34
N GLU A 646 -31.13 -34.05 21.93
CA GLU A 646 -30.69 -32.69 21.56
C GLU A 646 -30.14 -31.94 22.77
N LEU A 647 -30.75 -32.05 23.95
CA LEU A 647 -30.21 -31.49 25.20
C LEU A 647 -28.84 -32.10 25.53
N ARG A 648 -28.71 -33.43 25.42
CA ARG A 648 -27.45 -34.17 25.63
C ARG A 648 -26.37 -33.76 24.62
N LEU A 649 -26.73 -33.56 23.36
CA LEU A 649 -25.82 -33.07 22.31
C LEU A 649 -25.40 -31.62 22.57
N PHE A 650 -26.33 -30.76 22.96
CA PHE A 650 -26.06 -29.35 23.29
C PHE A 650 -25.14 -29.23 24.51
N VAL A 651 -25.38 -29.99 25.59
CA VAL A 651 -24.48 -30.04 26.76
C VAL A 651 -23.08 -30.53 26.35
N ARG A 652 -22.97 -31.54 25.47
CA ARG A 652 -21.66 -31.97 24.93
C ARG A 652 -20.98 -30.86 24.12
N GLN A 653 -21.72 -30.10 23.30
CA GLN A 653 -21.20 -28.93 22.57
C GLN A 653 -20.72 -27.83 23.53
N LEU A 654 -21.46 -27.52 24.60
CA LEU A 654 -21.05 -26.57 25.63
C LEU A 654 -19.75 -26.98 26.33
N TYR A 655 -19.53 -28.27 26.58
CA TYR A 655 -18.25 -28.77 27.11
C TYR A 655 -17.12 -28.81 26.07
N ALA A 656 -17.43 -28.83 24.78
CA ALA A 656 -16.46 -28.74 23.69
C ALA A 656 -15.95 -27.31 23.47
N LEU A 657 -16.78 -26.27 23.66
CA LEU A 657 -16.41 -24.86 23.50
C LEU A 657 -15.15 -24.46 24.30
N PRO A 658 -14.21 -23.67 23.75
CA PRO A 658 -12.97 -23.27 24.45
C PRO A 658 -13.19 -22.50 25.77
N CYS A 659 -14.31 -21.80 25.92
CA CYS A 659 -14.61 -20.96 27.08
C CYS A 659 -15.55 -21.64 28.10
N LEU A 660 -15.43 -21.26 29.38
CA LEU A 660 -16.42 -21.60 30.41
C LEU A 660 -17.61 -20.63 30.35
N LEU A 661 -18.81 -21.20 30.25
CA LEU A 661 -20.10 -20.50 30.37
C LEU A 661 -20.73 -20.82 31.73
N SER A 662 -21.28 -19.82 32.41
CA SER A 662 -21.87 -19.97 33.76
C SER A 662 -23.15 -20.82 33.76
N GLN A 663 -23.79 -20.96 32.60
CA GLN A 663 -24.98 -21.76 32.38
C GLN A 663 -24.68 -23.26 32.23
N THR A 664 -23.44 -23.65 31.90
CA THR A 664 -23.05 -25.06 31.66
C THR A 664 -23.35 -26.00 32.83
N PRO A 665 -22.96 -25.71 34.10
CA PRO A 665 -23.30 -26.59 35.23
C PRO A 665 -24.82 -26.67 35.45
N LEU A 666 -25.56 -25.57 35.30
CA LEU A 666 -27.02 -25.54 35.50
C LEU A 666 -27.77 -26.40 34.45
N LEU A 667 -27.26 -26.45 33.22
CA LEU A 667 -27.78 -27.31 32.16
C LEU A 667 -27.37 -28.77 32.35
N LYS A 668 -26.18 -29.03 32.90
CA LYS A 668 -25.80 -30.39 33.30
C LYS A 668 -26.68 -30.91 34.44
N ASP A 669 -26.90 -30.12 35.49
CA ASP A 669 -27.82 -30.48 36.58
C ASP A 669 -29.26 -30.72 36.09
N LEU A 670 -29.67 -30.04 34.99
CA LEU A 670 -30.95 -30.32 34.33
C LEU A 670 -30.94 -31.66 33.59
N LEU A 671 -29.88 -31.95 32.81
CA LEU A 671 -29.72 -33.22 32.11
C LEU A 671 -29.65 -34.39 33.10
N ASP A 672 -28.84 -34.29 34.16
CA ASP A 672 -28.67 -35.34 35.17
C ASP A 672 -30.01 -35.65 35.88
N ARG A 673 -30.87 -34.64 36.13
CA ARG A 673 -32.25 -34.86 36.64
C ARG A 673 -33.18 -35.52 35.62
N VAL A 674 -33.08 -35.17 34.34
CA VAL A 674 -33.88 -35.78 33.27
C VAL A 674 -33.47 -37.24 33.04
N GLU A 675 -32.17 -37.55 33.07
CA GLU A 675 -31.68 -38.93 32.96
C GLU A 675 -32.08 -39.78 34.18
N ALA A 676 -32.08 -39.20 35.40
CA ALA A 676 -32.62 -39.87 36.59
C ALA A 676 -34.12 -40.16 36.48
N PHE A 677 -34.92 -39.21 35.96
CA PHE A 677 -36.34 -39.41 35.67
C PHE A 677 -36.56 -40.55 34.66
N GLN A 678 -35.75 -40.62 33.58
CA GLN A 678 -35.85 -41.70 32.60
C GLN A 678 -35.56 -43.07 33.22
N GLN A 679 -34.51 -43.19 34.04
CA GLN A 679 -34.19 -44.45 34.73
C GLN A 679 -35.29 -44.88 35.72
N GLN A 680 -35.88 -43.94 36.46
CA GLN A 680 -36.98 -44.24 37.37
C GLN A 680 -38.27 -44.60 36.63
N SER A 681 -38.53 -43.96 35.49
CA SER A 681 -39.63 -44.31 34.58
C SER A 681 -39.46 -45.72 34.03
N GLU A 682 -38.31 -46.06 33.43
CA GLU A 682 -38.06 -47.40 32.87
C GLU A 682 -38.21 -48.49 33.95
N ARG A 683 -37.74 -48.23 35.17
CA ARG A 683 -37.93 -49.13 36.30
C ARG A 683 -39.42 -49.37 36.60
N LEU A 684 -40.21 -48.34 36.85
CA LEU A 684 -41.64 -48.49 37.17
C LEU A 684 -42.45 -49.06 35.99
N LEU A 685 -42.04 -48.79 34.75
CA LEU A 685 -42.62 -49.40 33.55
C LEU A 685 -42.26 -50.89 33.41
N SER A 686 -41.19 -51.37 34.05
CA SER A 686 -40.79 -52.78 34.06
C SER A 686 -41.44 -53.63 35.18
N GLU A 687 -41.93 -53.00 36.24
CA GLU A 687 -42.52 -53.71 37.39
C GLU A 687 -43.95 -54.23 37.06
N GLU A 688 -44.28 -55.47 37.46
CA GLU A 688 -45.59 -56.08 37.13
C GLU A 688 -46.78 -55.37 37.79
N MET A 689 -46.59 -54.82 38.99
CA MET A 689 -47.59 -54.02 39.72
C MET A 689 -46.91 -52.83 40.45
N PRO A 690 -46.61 -51.73 39.75
CA PRO A 690 -46.13 -50.49 40.38
C PRO A 690 -47.28 -49.81 41.15
N SER A 691 -46.98 -49.05 42.21
CA SER A 691 -48.03 -48.31 42.92
C SER A 691 -48.51 -47.09 42.13
N ALA A 692 -49.82 -46.82 42.19
CA ALA A 692 -50.40 -45.61 41.62
C ALA A 692 -49.90 -44.33 42.30
N ALA A 693 -49.46 -44.39 43.56
CA ALA A 693 -48.87 -43.26 44.26
C ALA A 693 -47.50 -42.90 43.67
N GLU A 694 -46.61 -43.88 43.50
CA GLU A 694 -45.25 -43.70 42.96
C GLU A 694 -45.28 -43.23 41.50
N LEU A 695 -46.22 -43.74 40.70
CA LEU A 695 -46.45 -43.28 39.32
C LEU A 695 -47.00 -41.85 39.26
N GLN A 696 -47.85 -41.44 40.21
CA GLN A 696 -48.34 -40.07 40.29
C GLN A 696 -47.24 -39.10 40.74
N GLU A 697 -46.43 -39.45 41.75
CA GLU A 697 -45.28 -38.64 42.17
C GLU A 697 -44.27 -38.44 41.03
N LEU A 698 -43.97 -39.50 40.26
CA LEU A 698 -43.09 -39.39 39.09
C LEU A 698 -43.68 -38.46 38.03
N LEU A 699 -44.99 -38.57 37.73
CA LEU A 699 -45.67 -37.68 36.80
C LEU A 699 -45.72 -36.22 37.31
N ASP A 700 -45.78 -35.99 38.62
CA ASP A 700 -45.75 -34.65 39.19
C ASP A 700 -44.36 -34.00 39.04
N VAL A 701 -43.28 -34.77 39.22
CA VAL A 701 -41.89 -34.34 38.93
C VAL A 701 -41.72 -34.01 37.43
N SER A 702 -42.47 -34.64 36.52
CA SER A 702 -42.35 -34.36 35.10
C SER A 702 -42.73 -32.93 34.68
N PHE A 703 -43.56 -32.23 35.47
CA PHE A 703 -43.92 -30.84 35.19
C PHE A 703 -42.78 -29.83 35.43
N ASP A 704 -41.70 -30.22 36.11
CA ASP A 704 -40.50 -29.39 36.31
C ASP A 704 -39.55 -29.38 35.11
N PHE A 705 -39.80 -30.21 34.08
CA PHE A 705 -38.99 -30.32 32.87
C PHE A 705 -39.68 -29.69 31.65
N ASP A 706 -38.98 -28.78 30.95
CA ASP A 706 -39.43 -28.14 29.70
C ASP A 706 -38.78 -28.83 28.48
N VAL A 707 -38.90 -30.15 28.41
CA VAL A 707 -38.24 -31.07 27.46
C VAL A 707 -39.26 -32.11 27.00
N ASP A 708 -39.21 -32.55 25.74
CA ASP A 708 -40.11 -33.63 25.28
C ASP A 708 -39.70 -34.98 25.91
N LEU A 709 -40.66 -35.59 26.61
CA LEU A 709 -40.48 -36.82 27.39
C LEU A 709 -41.43 -37.90 26.85
N PRO A 710 -40.97 -38.80 25.94
CA PRO A 710 -41.84 -39.78 25.30
C PRO A 710 -42.49 -40.75 26.29
N GLN A 711 -41.84 -41.00 27.45
CA GLN A 711 -42.35 -41.87 28.50
C GLN A 711 -43.66 -41.39 29.15
N LEU A 712 -44.04 -40.10 29.02
CA LEU A 712 -45.23 -39.55 29.68
C LEU A 712 -46.54 -40.14 29.19
N GLY A 713 -46.63 -40.60 27.94
CA GLY A 713 -47.81 -41.31 27.44
C GLY A 713 -47.98 -42.66 28.15
N GLU A 714 -46.89 -43.44 28.18
CA GLU A 714 -46.88 -44.78 28.74
C GLU A 714 -47.06 -44.80 30.26
N LEU A 715 -46.42 -43.86 30.98
CA LEU A 715 -46.62 -43.66 32.41
C LEU A 715 -48.07 -43.32 32.77
N ARG A 716 -48.78 -42.52 31.97
CA ARG A 716 -50.20 -42.21 32.19
C ARG A 716 -51.08 -43.44 32.03
N THR A 717 -50.87 -44.21 30.96
CA THR A 717 -51.58 -45.48 30.75
C THR A 717 -51.29 -46.49 31.87
N ARG A 718 -50.04 -46.59 32.33
CA ARG A 718 -49.66 -47.47 33.43
C ARG A 718 -50.20 -47.00 34.79
N LEU A 719 -50.37 -45.69 35.01
CA LEU A 719 -51.05 -45.14 36.18
C LEU A 719 -52.54 -45.50 36.20
N GLU A 720 -53.23 -45.43 35.06
CA GLU A 720 -54.64 -45.85 34.95
C GLU A 720 -54.81 -47.35 35.23
N GLN A 721 -53.90 -48.18 34.70
CA GLN A 721 -53.85 -49.61 35.00
C GLN A 721 -53.54 -49.90 36.47
N ALA A 722 -52.58 -49.20 37.08
CA ALA A 722 -52.20 -49.37 38.48
C ALA A 722 -53.34 -48.99 39.43
N ARG A 723 -54.04 -47.87 39.20
CA ARG A 723 -55.22 -47.46 39.98
C ARG A 723 -56.32 -48.51 39.94
N TRP A 724 -56.61 -49.05 38.76
CA TRP A 724 -57.62 -50.10 38.63
C TRP A 724 -57.20 -51.40 39.33
N LEU A 725 -55.94 -51.81 39.22
CA LEU A 725 -55.42 -52.99 39.93
C LEU A 725 -55.48 -52.82 41.46
N GLU A 726 -55.13 -51.63 41.97
CA GLU A 726 -55.26 -51.29 43.39
C GLU A 726 -56.75 -51.31 43.84
N GLU A 727 -57.68 -50.72 43.07
CA GLU A 727 -59.13 -50.79 43.34
C GLU A 727 -59.64 -52.24 43.38
N VAL A 728 -59.26 -53.07 42.41
CA VAL A 728 -59.65 -54.49 42.35
C VAL A 728 -59.07 -55.29 43.52
N GLN A 729 -57.82 -55.01 43.92
CA GLN A 729 -57.20 -55.67 45.06
C GLN A 729 -57.86 -55.27 46.39
N LEU A 730 -58.21 -53.98 46.54
CA LEU A 730 -58.86 -53.45 47.73
C LEU A 730 -60.28 -54.03 47.85
N ALA A 731 -61.06 -54.01 46.77
CA ALA A 731 -62.37 -54.65 46.68
C ALA A 731 -62.34 -56.18 46.92
N SER A 732 -61.25 -56.86 46.51
CA SER A 732 -61.05 -58.29 46.78
C SER A 732 -60.65 -58.58 48.24
N SER A 733 -60.11 -57.60 48.96
CA SER A 733 -59.72 -57.73 50.36
C SER A 733 -60.91 -57.56 51.31
N GLU A 734 -61.90 -56.73 50.94
CA GLU A 734 -63.15 -56.55 51.69
C GLU A 734 -64.20 -57.62 51.32
N GLN A 735 -63.90 -58.89 51.60
CA GLN A 735 -64.75 -60.04 51.21
C GLN A 735 -66.20 -60.03 51.75
N ASN A 736 -66.53 -59.13 52.68
CA ASN A 736 -67.87 -58.96 53.24
C ASN A 736 -68.69 -57.81 52.59
N SER A 737 -68.11 -56.99 51.71
CA SER A 737 -68.80 -55.84 51.07
C SER A 737 -69.00 -55.97 49.55
N LEU A 738 -68.26 -56.87 48.89
CA LEU A 738 -68.23 -56.98 47.42
C LEU A 738 -69.56 -57.47 46.82
N THR A 739 -70.33 -56.58 46.17
CA THR A 739 -71.59 -56.94 45.49
C THR A 739 -71.39 -57.35 44.03
N LEU A 740 -72.40 -58.02 43.45
CA LEU A 740 -72.43 -58.35 42.01
C LEU A 740 -72.35 -57.09 41.12
N ASP A 741 -72.93 -55.98 41.56
CA ASP A 741 -72.92 -54.73 40.80
C ASP A 741 -71.56 -53.99 40.93
N ASP A 742 -70.86 -54.15 42.06
CA ASP A 742 -69.45 -53.69 42.17
C ASP A 742 -68.52 -54.50 41.26
N MET A 743 -68.68 -55.83 41.18
CA MET A 743 -67.92 -56.67 40.26
C MET A 743 -68.15 -56.26 38.79
N ARG A 744 -69.40 -56.00 38.40
CA ARG A 744 -69.74 -55.51 37.05
C ARG A 744 -69.11 -54.15 36.77
N ARG A 745 -69.22 -53.19 37.70
CA ARG A 745 -68.59 -51.86 37.59
C ARG A 745 -67.06 -51.95 37.42
N LEU A 746 -66.39 -52.84 38.16
CA LEU A 746 -64.94 -53.06 38.04
C LEU A 746 -64.55 -53.71 36.71
N ILE A 747 -65.37 -54.60 36.16
CA ILE A 747 -65.14 -55.17 34.82
C ILE A 747 -65.36 -54.10 33.75
N ASP A 748 -66.44 -53.32 33.82
CA ASP A 748 -66.74 -52.24 32.88
C ASP A 748 -65.65 -51.16 32.85
N SER A 749 -65.10 -50.77 34.01
CA SER A 749 -63.96 -49.85 34.07
C SER A 749 -62.66 -50.46 33.54
N GLY A 750 -62.47 -51.77 33.70
CA GLY A 750 -61.29 -52.48 33.21
C GLY A 750 -61.26 -52.64 31.69
N VAL A 751 -62.42 -52.80 31.02
CA VAL A 751 -62.53 -52.97 29.56
C VAL A 751 -62.04 -51.74 28.78
N GLY A 752 -62.02 -50.56 29.40
CA GLY A 752 -61.49 -49.33 28.79
C GLY A 752 -59.97 -49.18 28.85
N LEU A 753 -59.25 -50.06 29.56
CA LEU A 753 -57.80 -49.95 29.76
C LEU A 753 -57.00 -50.60 28.61
N ALA A 754 -55.78 -50.12 28.40
CA ALA A 754 -54.85 -50.76 27.48
C ALA A 754 -54.48 -52.18 27.96
N PRO A 755 -54.29 -53.16 27.05
CA PRO A 755 -54.02 -54.54 27.41
C PRO A 755 -52.66 -54.68 28.12
N TYR A 756 -52.66 -55.38 29.26
CA TYR A 756 -51.45 -55.67 30.03
C TYR A 756 -51.65 -56.97 30.84
N PRO A 757 -50.64 -57.87 30.95
CA PRO A 757 -50.84 -59.20 31.51
C PRO A 757 -51.41 -59.25 32.94
N ALA A 758 -51.05 -58.28 33.80
CA ALA A 758 -51.61 -58.19 35.15
C ALA A 758 -53.10 -57.80 35.14
N VAL A 759 -53.50 -56.88 34.26
CA VAL A 759 -54.89 -56.43 34.08
C VAL A 759 -55.73 -57.57 33.52
N GLU A 760 -55.25 -58.26 32.49
CA GLU A 760 -55.95 -59.42 31.89
C GLU A 760 -56.14 -60.55 32.90
N LYS A 761 -55.11 -60.86 33.69
CA LYS A 761 -55.16 -61.89 34.75
C LYS A 761 -56.13 -61.53 35.88
N ALA A 762 -56.17 -60.26 36.29
CA ALA A 762 -57.12 -59.77 37.28
C ALA A 762 -58.57 -59.75 36.73
N MET A 763 -58.75 -59.33 35.47
CA MET A 763 -60.04 -59.31 34.79
C MET A 763 -60.61 -60.72 34.58
N ALA A 764 -59.79 -61.68 34.14
CA ALA A 764 -60.20 -63.08 34.02
C ALA A 764 -60.66 -63.66 35.38
N LYS A 765 -59.95 -63.32 36.47
CA LYS A 765 -60.33 -63.74 37.82
C LYS A 765 -61.62 -63.07 38.30
N LEU A 766 -61.85 -61.79 37.97
CA LEU A 766 -63.12 -61.11 38.26
C LEU A 766 -64.29 -61.73 37.46
N GLN A 767 -64.08 -62.09 36.20
CA GLN A 767 -65.08 -62.77 35.37
C GLN A 767 -65.41 -64.18 35.90
N GLU A 768 -64.39 -64.95 36.32
CA GLU A 768 -64.59 -66.24 36.99
C GLU A 768 -65.38 -66.07 38.30
N LEU A 769 -65.01 -65.11 39.15
CA LEU A 769 -65.74 -64.81 40.39
C LEU A 769 -67.19 -64.35 40.12
N LEU A 770 -67.42 -63.51 39.11
CA LEU A 770 -68.75 -63.06 38.72
C LEU A 770 -69.62 -64.23 38.25
N THR A 771 -69.14 -65.07 37.31
CA THR A 771 -69.90 -66.22 36.81
C THR A 771 -70.23 -67.25 37.89
N VAL A 772 -69.29 -67.51 38.82
CA VAL A 772 -69.55 -68.36 39.99
C VAL A 772 -70.60 -67.73 40.91
N SER A 773 -70.54 -66.41 41.13
CA SER A 773 -71.45 -65.70 42.03
C SER A 773 -72.86 -65.58 41.45
N GLU A 774 -72.99 -65.32 40.15
CA GLU A 774 -74.27 -65.35 39.41
C GLU A 774 -74.88 -66.76 39.42
N HIS A 775 -74.08 -67.82 39.26
CA HIS A 775 -74.57 -69.20 39.39
C HIS A 775 -75.11 -69.51 40.80
N TRP A 776 -74.45 -69.02 41.85
CA TRP A 776 -74.95 -69.15 43.23
C TRP A 776 -76.21 -68.33 43.49
N ASP A 777 -76.30 -67.11 42.95
CA ASP A 777 -77.49 -66.26 43.04
C ASP A 777 -78.68 -66.86 42.29
N ASP A 778 -78.50 -67.38 41.07
CA ASP A 778 -79.53 -68.12 40.35
C ASP A 778 -79.99 -69.37 41.11
N LYS A 779 -79.05 -70.11 41.71
CA LYS A 779 -79.36 -71.27 42.55
C LYS A 779 -80.15 -70.87 43.80
N ALA A 780 -79.81 -69.74 44.42
CA ALA A 780 -80.56 -69.17 45.55
C ALA A 780 -81.96 -68.70 45.12
N ARG A 781 -82.10 -67.99 44.00
CA ARG A 781 -83.38 -67.56 43.42
C ARG A 781 -84.27 -68.75 43.07
N ASN A 782 -83.70 -69.83 42.53
CA ASN A 782 -84.44 -71.06 42.24
C ASN A 782 -84.89 -71.79 43.52
N LEU A 783 -84.07 -71.82 44.58
CA LEU A 783 -84.47 -72.34 45.89
C LEU A 783 -85.53 -71.48 46.59
N ILE A 784 -85.49 -70.15 46.42
CA ILE A 784 -86.50 -69.22 46.94
C ILE A 784 -87.82 -69.34 46.17
N LYS A 785 -87.80 -69.55 44.85
CA LYS A 785 -88.99 -69.82 44.02
C LYS A 785 -89.60 -71.21 44.25
N ALA A 786 -88.84 -72.15 44.81
CA ALA A 786 -89.29 -73.51 45.13
C ALA A 786 -89.91 -73.63 46.54
N ARG A 787 -90.16 -72.50 47.22
CA ARG A 787 -90.70 -72.39 48.58
C ARG A 787 -91.98 -71.57 48.60
#